data_AF-A0A3C2EAN9-F1
#
_entry.id   AF-A0A3C2EAN9-F1
#
_cell.length_a   1.000
_cell.length_b   1.000
_cell.length_c   1.000
_cell.angle_alpha   90.00
_cell.angle_beta   90.00
_cell.angle_gamma   90.00
#
_symmetry.space_group_name_H-M   'P 1'
#
loop_
_entity.id
_entity.type
_entity.pdbx_description
1 polymer ?
#
loop_
_entity_poly.entity_id
_entity_poly.type
_entity_poly.pdbx_seq_one_letter_code
_entity_poly.pdbx_strand_id
1 'polypeptide(L)'
;MKNIFSLILISFTGFISYGQIFFGEQQLISTAGISRPETIFSTDLDGDGDMDILTSNYGDKSVSWFENLDGKGNFSPPVFLDPDVPQPAGAIANDLDGDGDPDIIYASWERDEIFWKKNLGSGIFGNPQIIDDYASGVWKLYSSDIDGDGDADLIIPLREGHGLVWYENMDGSGNFSEKKWIDSNMQNAREAYPADVDGDSFIDILTLDWSAGTAIWYRNEDGKGNFSDRKIITEQLTYPEKLICFDLDGNGYPDILTGSYPDLLLIKNTGNLGLFEDPLKVSESDDIGDFYVTDFNNDTHPDILVTHSYLNKLGWFQNDGQGGFYDLHEIAGNFEGYTKVNGADFDRDGDMDLLGSISFTSSLTIHFNLDGAGTTGTEEIVTRPEISGPSDLFLHDSNGNGQQDIFVAAKSDNAVFVYEQAQRNAGFGTAKKIAEIITPSSIFLKDLDGDDIADLLACSEESGQVIWWKNNGQNSFGPAVQIVNFGPGTSCVYSADLDDDGDQDVLVANQWSDKVVWFENNGNAGFSTEKPVGEGLNGATDIFVEDLFGDGLPDILVASKYSRVSYFQNIGNKTFSPEIVIENMMNGVEKVWALDMDGDGDNDILTHNYDKLIWYERANSSGVRSMRHVINENDYLYNIGFVFPADVNGDGLMDVFTSWGQSGNISWFQQEPETKQFSKQGIAPHIINGPVVLNATDVDGDGQNDLISASYLDNKIAWFKNEMVPEFSAQPNDAAICQSGQATFMSSMQDASAFKWQMTPDLSRSFVDITEGEYFSGVNTPTLIVNIPDPSFDQAKFRCLARYKGLEFPSTEALLEVDRLIVANAGEDQQICNDYIYVNGNWPQEGSGHWSVIQGGANFIDPTAPFTRVEQLQSGDNKLVWEIVNGLCSSSDQLIITVLDSSRIESHTQAVEAIMGTTATLLVEATGKDLQYEWYKDGIALEDDERIQGAKSAQLTISEISNNDQGYYQCWVNGFCNTVFTAVIPVSVITSTGEPDNSSIKVFPNPVLNQLHINTGQDINQANIFNATGEKLIAVSTKDTIKALDLTGFQTGMYLVGFLSKDQWHYFRILKL
;
A
#
# COMPACT_ATOMS: atom_id res chain seq x y z
N MET A 1 -31.77 42.56 19.20
CA MET A 1 -31.77 41.23 19.84
C MET A 1 -32.25 40.28 18.77
N LYS A 2 -31.34 39.49 18.18
CA LYS A 2 -30.81 38.19 18.66
C LYS A 2 -31.65 37.06 18.04
N ASN A 3 -31.12 36.12 17.26
CA ASN A 3 -29.77 35.96 16.70
C ASN A 3 -29.87 35.57 15.22
N ILE A 4 -28.80 35.84 14.46
CA ILE A 4 -28.51 35.10 13.22
C ILE A 4 -27.68 33.89 13.65
N PHE A 5 -28.05 32.70 13.18
CA PHE A 5 -27.14 31.55 13.12
C PHE A 5 -26.89 31.26 11.65
N SER A 6 -25.65 31.42 11.22
CA SER A 6 -25.17 30.78 9.99
C SER A 6 -24.99 29.31 10.30
N LEU A 7 -25.64 28.43 9.56
CA LEU A 7 -25.24 27.03 9.55
C LEU A 7 -23.91 26.96 8.78
N ILE A 8 -22.82 26.71 9.49
CA ILE A 8 -21.59 26.27 8.86
C ILE A 8 -21.74 24.76 8.72
N LEU A 9 -21.95 24.28 7.49
CA LEU A 9 -21.62 22.88 7.20
C LEU A 9 -20.10 22.77 7.28
N ILE A 10 -19.60 22.22 8.38
CA ILE A 10 -18.28 21.60 8.39
C ILE A 10 -18.55 20.17 7.96
N SER A 11 -18.20 19.84 6.71
CA SER A 11 -18.08 18.45 6.29
C SER A 11 -16.83 17.87 6.94
N PHE A 12 -16.99 17.35 8.16
CA PHE A 12 -16.09 16.32 8.66
C PHE A 12 -16.38 15.05 7.88
N THR A 13 -15.79 14.94 6.68
CA THR A 13 -15.33 13.65 6.18
C THR A 13 -14.02 13.37 6.90
N GLY A 14 -14.12 12.92 8.16
CA GLY A 14 -13.03 12.17 8.74
C GLY A 14 -13.04 10.84 8.01
N PHE A 15 -12.01 10.61 7.18
CA PHE A 15 -11.53 9.25 7.06
C PHE A 15 -10.94 8.92 8.43
N ILE A 16 -11.44 7.85 9.05
CA ILE A 16 -10.66 7.21 10.09
C ILE A 16 -9.47 6.57 9.37
N SER A 17 -8.31 6.64 10.01
CA SER A 17 -7.09 6.00 9.58
C SER A 17 -6.50 5.45 10.86
N TYR A 18 -6.98 4.29 11.28
CA TYR A 18 -6.39 3.06 10.74
C TYR A 18 -4.97 3.34 10.15
N GLY A 19 -3.92 3.39 11.00
CA GLY A 19 -2.51 3.53 10.60
C GLY A 19 -1.46 2.61 11.27
N GLN A 20 -1.22 1.43 10.68
CA GLN A 20 -0.21 0.35 10.87
C GLN A 20 0.21 -0.10 12.30
N ILE A 21 0.12 -1.39 12.69
CA ILE A 21 -0.07 -1.79 14.13
C ILE A 21 0.30 -3.19 14.64
N PHE A 22 0.58 -3.35 15.95
CA PHE A 22 1.90 -3.91 16.19
C PHE A 22 2.21 -4.76 17.45
N PHE A 23 2.80 -5.97 17.21
CA PHE A 23 3.12 -7.14 18.08
C PHE A 23 4.62 -7.68 18.31
N GLY A 24 5.21 -7.88 19.51
CA GLY A 24 6.72 -7.89 19.70
C GLY A 24 7.57 -8.91 20.51
N GLU A 25 8.41 -8.54 21.56
CA GLU A 25 9.45 -9.29 22.40
C GLU A 25 9.18 -9.72 23.94
N GLN A 26 9.50 -11.00 24.36
CA GLN A 26 8.96 -11.77 25.55
C GLN A 26 9.06 -11.17 26.98
N GLN A 27 8.10 -11.53 27.84
CA GLN A 27 8.01 -11.49 29.34
C GLN A 27 7.36 -12.80 29.84
N LEU A 28 7.08 -13.12 31.11
CA LEU A 28 6.74 -14.51 31.51
C LEU A 28 5.83 -14.66 32.74
N ILE A 29 4.56 -15.04 32.57
CA ILE A 29 3.87 -15.94 33.51
C ILE A 29 4.86 -17.08 33.78
N SER A 30 5.29 -17.84 32.76
CA SER A 30 5.54 -19.28 33.01
C SER A 30 6.66 -20.12 32.34
N THR A 31 7.20 -21.10 33.10
CA THR A 31 8.07 -22.26 32.65
C THR A 31 8.20 -23.47 33.68
N ALA A 32 7.17 -23.81 34.47
CA ALA A 32 6.94 -25.01 35.37
C ALA A 32 5.44 -25.31 35.79
N GLY A 33 4.68 -26.22 35.13
CA GLY A 33 3.20 -26.48 35.19
C GLY A 33 2.41 -27.27 34.07
N ILE A 34 3.04 -27.82 33.00
CA ILE A 34 2.60 -28.22 31.64
C ILE A 34 3.38 -29.21 30.74
N SER A 35 4.64 -29.08 30.29
CA SER A 35 5.35 -29.99 29.34
C SER A 35 4.68 -30.43 28.01
N ARG A 36 5.04 -29.85 26.85
CA ARG A 36 4.64 -30.16 25.44
C ARG A 36 3.20 -29.72 24.97
N PRO A 37 2.75 -28.47 25.16
CA PRO A 37 1.44 -27.98 24.71
C PRO A 37 0.95 -28.29 23.30
N GLU A 38 -0.37 -28.31 23.14
CA GLU A 38 -1.10 -28.47 21.88
C GLU A 38 -2.58 -28.03 22.03
N THR A 39 -2.96 -27.17 23.00
CA THR A 39 -4.29 -26.50 23.08
C THR A 39 -4.30 -25.15 23.81
N ILE A 40 -5.25 -24.25 23.49
CA ILE A 40 -5.63 -23.12 24.35
C ILE A 40 -7.00 -22.52 24.09
N PHE A 41 -7.70 -22.02 25.12
CA PHE A 41 -8.73 -20.97 25.02
C PHE A 41 -8.41 -19.93 26.07
N SER A 42 -9.35 -19.07 26.29
CA SER A 42 -9.08 -17.74 26.74
C SER A 42 -10.41 -17.23 27.28
N THR A 43 -10.52 -16.87 28.56
CA THR A 43 -11.79 -17.09 29.32
C THR A 43 -11.77 -16.45 30.71
N ASP A 44 -12.86 -16.38 31.51
CA ASP A 44 -13.07 -15.50 32.68
C ASP A 44 -13.67 -16.05 34.06
N LEU A 45 -13.89 -17.35 34.31
CA LEU A 45 -14.13 -18.13 35.58
C LEU A 45 -14.72 -17.57 36.97
N ASP A 46 -14.92 -16.27 37.32
CA ASP A 46 -15.20 -15.78 38.74
C ASP A 46 -16.42 -14.90 39.01
N GLY A 47 -16.59 -13.81 38.22
CA GLY A 47 -17.37 -12.65 38.66
C GLY A 47 -16.60 -11.33 38.77
N ASP A 48 -15.57 -11.15 37.94
CA ASP A 48 -14.75 -9.94 37.87
C ASP A 48 -14.80 -9.10 36.54
N GLY A 49 -14.65 -9.67 35.32
CA GLY A 49 -15.17 -9.14 34.04
C GLY A 49 -14.15 -9.12 32.88
N ASP A 50 -13.33 -10.15 32.80
CA ASP A 50 -12.00 -10.25 32.19
C ASP A 50 -11.87 -11.30 31.09
N MET A 51 -10.68 -11.95 31.05
CA MET A 51 -10.40 -13.37 30.91
C MET A 51 -9.05 -13.90 31.65
N ASP A 52 -9.05 -14.75 32.75
CA ASP A 52 -7.86 -15.37 33.50
C ASP A 52 -7.63 -17.05 33.46
N ILE A 53 -6.10 -18.46 32.41
CA ILE A 53 -5.85 -19.51 31.29
C ILE A 53 -6.55 -20.90 31.10
N LEU A 54 -6.45 -21.53 29.90
CA LEU A 54 -6.21 -23.00 29.81
C LEU A 54 -5.44 -23.60 28.63
N THR A 55 -4.61 -24.64 28.87
CA THR A 55 -4.07 -25.59 27.83
C THR A 55 -4.07 -27.09 28.16
N SER A 56 -3.82 -28.00 27.18
CA SER A 56 -3.06 -29.23 27.43
C SER A 56 -1.77 -29.46 26.64
N ASN A 57 -0.87 -30.33 27.15
CA ASN A 57 0.57 -30.41 26.85
C ASN A 57 1.30 -31.78 27.13
N TYR A 58 1.94 -32.51 26.20
CA TYR A 58 2.51 -33.91 26.18
C TYR A 58 3.69 -34.46 27.09
N GLY A 59 3.92 -34.05 28.34
CA GLY A 59 4.95 -34.61 29.27
C GLY A 59 4.52 -35.31 30.59
N ASP A 60 4.07 -34.60 31.62
CA ASP A 60 4.10 -34.91 33.07
C ASP A 60 2.77 -35.00 33.88
N LYS A 61 1.62 -35.16 33.22
CA LYS A 61 0.35 -35.67 33.78
C LYS A 61 -0.54 -34.71 34.61
N SER A 62 -0.84 -33.48 34.17
CA SER A 62 -1.72 -32.42 34.81
C SER A 62 -2.67 -31.71 33.79
N VAL A 63 -3.66 -30.87 34.11
CA VAL A 63 -4.20 -29.78 33.24
C VAL A 63 -4.64 -28.78 34.30
N SER A 64 -3.82 -27.72 34.44
CA SER A 64 -4.12 -26.37 34.97
C SER A 64 -4.86 -25.04 34.19
N TRP A 65 -5.33 -24.64 35.47
CA TRP A 65 -5.05 -23.42 36.25
C TRP A 65 -4.45 -23.68 37.58
N PHE A 66 -3.84 -22.70 38.24
CA PHE A 66 -3.70 -21.28 37.91
C PHE A 66 -4.78 -20.28 38.49
N GLU A 67 -4.95 -20.02 39.84
CA GLU A 67 -5.32 -18.81 40.74
C GLU A 67 -5.00 -17.26 40.39
N ASN A 68 -5.99 -16.38 40.10
CA ASN A 68 -5.95 -14.98 39.54
C ASN A 68 -5.24 -13.76 40.26
N LEU A 69 -4.83 -12.70 39.50
CA LEU A 69 -4.03 -11.50 39.88
C LEU A 69 -4.56 -10.03 39.59
N ASP A 70 -4.16 -9.24 38.54
CA ASP A 70 -4.21 -7.73 38.59
C ASP A 70 -4.55 -6.75 37.42
N GLY A 71 -4.27 -7.06 36.16
CA GLY A 71 -3.54 -6.16 35.24
C GLY A 71 -4.34 -5.57 34.07
N LYS A 72 -3.90 -5.70 32.80
CA LYS A 72 -2.52 -5.83 32.29
C LYS A 72 -1.78 -7.18 32.46
N GLY A 73 -2.45 -8.32 32.35
CA GLY A 73 -1.88 -9.68 32.26
C GLY A 73 -0.65 -9.96 33.14
N ASN A 74 -0.80 -10.36 34.40
CA ASN A 74 0.37 -10.76 35.24
C ASN A 74 0.10 -12.07 35.97
N PHE A 75 0.18 -13.18 35.26
CA PHE A 75 -0.39 -14.40 35.77
C PHE A 75 0.62 -15.27 36.57
N SER A 76 0.15 -16.43 37.07
CA SER A 76 0.62 -17.11 38.29
C SER A 76 0.84 -18.68 38.05
N PRO A 77 1.09 -19.60 39.05
CA PRO A 77 1.52 -21.01 38.83
C PRO A 77 0.78 -22.24 39.51
N PRO A 78 0.55 -23.37 38.80
CA PRO A 78 -0.31 -24.61 39.01
C PRO A 78 -1.37 -24.83 40.13
N VAL A 79 -2.67 -24.56 39.89
CA VAL A 79 -3.91 -24.62 40.77
C VAL A 79 -4.85 -25.81 40.63
N PHE A 80 -6.14 -25.63 40.90
CA PHE A 80 -6.69 -26.31 42.07
C PHE A 80 -7.35 -27.66 41.81
N LEU A 81 -7.22 -28.51 40.77
CA LEU A 81 -6.67 -28.61 39.41
C LEU A 81 -6.85 -30.08 38.94
N ASP A 82 -5.82 -30.84 38.55
CA ASP A 82 -5.80 -32.35 38.52
C ASP A 82 -4.38 -32.90 38.16
N PRO A 83 -4.01 -34.15 38.50
CA PRO A 83 -2.75 -34.78 38.09
C PRO A 83 -2.75 -36.31 37.67
N ASP A 84 -3.65 -36.86 36.84
CA ASP A 84 -3.47 -38.22 36.22
C ASP A 84 -4.33 -38.46 34.98
N VAL A 85 -3.83 -38.19 33.76
CA VAL A 85 -4.69 -38.10 32.56
C VAL A 85 -4.13 -38.66 31.27
N PRO A 86 -3.45 -39.77 31.31
CA PRO A 86 -2.34 -40.36 29.57
C PRO A 86 -3.06 -40.67 28.21
N GLN A 87 -3.15 -39.90 27.08
CA GLN A 87 -3.51 -40.24 25.64
C GLN A 87 -4.20 -39.27 24.55
N PRO A 88 -4.56 -37.96 24.70
CA PRO A 88 -5.85 -37.25 24.71
C PRO A 88 -6.44 -36.60 23.44
N ALA A 89 -7.18 -35.50 23.69
CA ALA A 89 -8.12 -34.69 22.99
C ALA A 89 -8.20 -33.21 23.38
N GLY A 90 -9.45 -32.74 23.50
CA GLY A 90 -9.82 -31.36 23.44
C GLY A 90 -9.91 -30.60 24.69
N ALA A 91 -10.45 -29.38 24.61
CA ALA A 91 -10.32 -28.41 25.68
C ALA A 91 -11.32 -27.23 25.80
N ILE A 92 -12.15 -26.99 26.84
CA ILE A 92 -13.30 -26.09 26.61
C ILE A 92 -14.15 -25.54 27.75
N ALA A 93 -14.94 -24.48 27.51
CA ALA A 93 -16.25 -24.27 28.16
C ALA A 93 -17.54 -23.98 27.28
N ASN A 94 -18.64 -23.41 27.84
CA ASN A 94 -19.97 -22.97 27.29
C ASN A 94 -21.02 -22.77 28.40
N ASP A 95 -22.11 -22.00 28.20
CA ASP A 95 -23.26 -22.00 29.12
C ASP A 95 -23.87 -23.36 29.31
N LEU A 96 -23.47 -23.92 30.44
CA LEU A 96 -23.87 -25.18 30.99
C LEU A 96 -24.93 -24.91 32.04
N ASP A 97 -24.64 -24.89 33.34
CA ASP A 97 -25.60 -24.71 34.45
C ASP A 97 -26.67 -23.58 34.34
N GLY A 98 -26.69 -22.75 33.30
CA GLY A 98 -27.76 -21.81 32.97
C GLY A 98 -27.83 -20.61 33.91
N ASP A 99 -26.86 -20.51 34.81
CA ASP A 99 -26.68 -19.38 35.71
C ASP A 99 -25.44 -18.51 35.40
N GLY A 100 -24.46 -18.96 34.60
CA GLY A 100 -23.33 -18.19 34.02
C GLY A 100 -21.99 -17.87 34.79
N ASP A 101 -21.46 -18.58 35.82
CA ASP A 101 -20.00 -18.78 36.15
C ASP A 101 -19.52 -19.91 35.20
N PRO A 102 -18.46 -20.76 35.25
CA PRO A 102 -18.44 -21.86 34.20
C PRO A 102 -17.92 -23.35 34.30
N ASP A 103 -17.93 -24.08 33.13
CA ASP A 103 -18.02 -25.57 32.96
C ASP A 103 -17.13 -26.31 31.93
N ILE A 104 -16.63 -27.51 32.29
CA ILE A 104 -15.17 -27.92 32.07
C ILE A 104 -15.25 -29.47 31.68
N ILE A 105 -14.54 -29.86 30.61
CA ILE A 105 -14.70 -31.01 29.70
C ILE A 105 -13.40 -31.60 29.10
N TYR A 106 -13.26 -32.94 28.87
CA TYR A 106 -11.97 -33.63 28.46
C TYR A 106 -11.93 -35.16 28.12
N ALA A 107 -10.90 -35.79 27.42
CA ALA A 107 -10.64 -37.28 27.15
C ALA A 107 -9.10 -37.85 27.14
N SER A 108 -8.66 -39.17 27.34
CA SER A 108 -7.24 -39.81 27.18
C SER A 108 -6.94 -41.35 26.85
N TRP A 109 -5.91 -42.19 27.32
CA TRP A 109 -5.27 -43.58 26.91
C TRP A 109 -4.84 -44.66 28.01
N GLU A 110 -5.30 -45.94 27.93
CA GLU A 110 -5.32 -47.15 28.83
C GLU A 110 -6.52 -47.35 29.87
N ARG A 111 -7.73 -46.73 29.73
CA ARG A 111 -9.05 -47.05 30.41
C ARG A 111 -10.51 -46.81 29.76
N ASP A 112 -10.74 -46.24 28.54
CA ASP A 112 -11.90 -45.57 27.80
C ASP A 112 -12.81 -44.47 28.51
N GLU A 113 -12.64 -44.16 29.83
CA GLU A 113 -13.39 -43.20 30.73
C GLU A 113 -13.13 -41.63 30.75
N ILE A 114 -13.69 -40.82 29.81
CA ILE A 114 -13.58 -39.31 29.58
C ILE A 114 -14.02 -38.47 30.89
N PHE A 115 -14.11 -37.10 31.09
CA PHE A 115 -14.97 -36.38 32.14
C PHE A 115 -15.33 -34.85 32.03
N TRP A 116 -16.39 -34.41 32.77
CA TRP A 116 -17.04 -33.07 32.84
C TRP A 116 -17.28 -32.44 34.26
N LYS A 117 -17.70 -31.15 34.37
CA LYS A 117 -17.67 -30.13 35.50
C LYS A 117 -18.44 -28.77 35.19
N LYS A 118 -18.75 -27.78 36.10
CA LYS A 118 -20.10 -27.28 36.62
C LYS A 118 -20.19 -25.90 37.40
N ASN A 119 -19.20 -24.97 37.43
CA ASN A 119 -18.69 -24.03 38.53
C ASN A 119 -19.12 -24.18 40.01
N LEU A 120 -18.29 -23.88 41.01
CA LEU A 120 -18.83 -23.55 42.36
C LEU A 120 -18.79 -22.03 42.57
N GLY A 121 -18.72 -21.29 41.45
CA GLY A 121 -18.51 -19.87 41.29
C GLY A 121 -17.17 -19.36 41.82
N SER A 122 -16.81 -18.14 41.42
CA SER A 122 -15.66 -17.39 41.96
C SER A 122 -14.35 -18.19 41.99
N GLY A 123 -14.09 -18.88 40.88
CA GLY A 123 -13.04 -19.89 40.78
C GLY A 123 -12.98 -20.86 41.94
N ILE A 124 -13.94 -21.78 42.03
CA ILE A 124 -13.85 -22.94 42.92
C ILE A 124 -14.54 -24.13 42.27
N PHE A 125 -13.90 -25.30 42.14
CA PHE A 125 -14.54 -26.49 41.53
C PHE A 125 -14.48 -27.80 42.33
N GLY A 126 -15.26 -28.79 41.90
CA GLY A 126 -15.38 -30.16 42.40
C GLY A 126 -14.74 -31.25 41.51
N ASN A 127 -15.54 -32.15 40.91
CA ASN A 127 -15.26 -33.60 40.75
C ASN A 127 -15.68 -34.30 39.41
N PRO A 128 -15.29 -35.59 39.17
CA PRO A 128 -15.61 -36.48 38.02
C PRO A 128 -17.03 -37.04 37.87
N GLN A 129 -17.52 -37.33 36.65
CA GLN A 129 -18.65 -38.27 36.39
C GLN A 129 -18.08 -39.64 35.98
N ILE A 130 -18.71 -40.38 35.07
CA ILE A 130 -18.10 -41.33 34.12
C ILE A 130 -19.01 -41.35 32.87
N ILE A 131 -18.73 -42.27 31.97
CA ILE A 131 -19.32 -42.43 30.64
C ILE A 131 -19.45 -43.91 30.15
N ASP A 132 -18.53 -44.78 30.57
CA ASP A 132 -18.13 -46.15 30.19
C ASP A 132 -19.08 -47.34 29.95
N ASP A 133 -18.63 -48.49 29.40
CA ASP A 133 -17.26 -49.05 29.17
C ASP A 133 -16.30 -48.36 28.12
N TYR A 134 -16.70 -47.31 27.37
CA TYR A 134 -16.62 -47.46 25.90
C TYR A 134 -16.63 -46.23 24.94
N ALA A 135 -15.60 -45.38 24.83
CA ALA A 135 -15.47 -44.27 23.85
C ALA A 135 -14.38 -44.45 22.80
N SER A 136 -14.57 -44.14 21.51
CA SER A 136 -13.50 -44.25 20.52
C SER A 136 -13.27 -43.03 19.72
N GLY A 137 -12.02 -42.60 19.73
CA GLY A 137 -11.46 -41.26 19.70
C GLY A 137 -12.06 -40.22 18.87
N VAL A 138 -11.46 -39.11 19.07
CA VAL A 138 -12.04 -37.84 18.85
C VAL A 138 -10.82 -37.13 18.18
N TRP A 139 -10.82 -35.93 17.60
CA TRP A 139 -9.61 -35.25 17.17
C TRP A 139 -9.58 -33.73 17.21
N LYS A 140 -10.64 -33.02 16.88
CA LYS A 140 -10.70 -31.59 17.09
C LYS A 140 -12.13 -30.99 17.10
N LEU A 141 -12.38 -29.87 17.81
CA LEU A 141 -13.59 -29.26 18.44
C LEU A 141 -14.01 -27.85 18.17
N TYR A 142 -15.33 -27.53 18.32
CA TYR A 142 -16.16 -26.49 19.05
C TYR A 142 -17.73 -26.98 19.56
N SER A 143 -19.22 -26.21 21.26
CA SER A 143 -20.68 -25.84 21.60
C SER A 143 -21.60 -24.97 20.64
N SER A 144 -22.82 -25.41 20.29
CA SER A 144 -23.90 -24.54 19.76
C SER A 144 -25.32 -24.97 20.20
N ASP A 145 -26.27 -24.03 20.40
CA ASP A 145 -27.72 -24.31 20.56
C ASP A 145 -28.29 -24.42 19.16
N ILE A 146 -29.10 -25.44 18.92
CA ILE A 146 -29.48 -25.74 17.56
C ILE A 146 -30.90 -26.27 17.32
N ASP A 147 -31.55 -26.92 18.29
CA ASP A 147 -33.03 -27.01 18.23
C ASP A 147 -33.71 -25.67 18.43
N GLY A 148 -33.08 -24.79 19.20
CA GLY A 148 -33.81 -23.70 19.80
C GLY A 148 -34.85 -24.21 20.80
N ASP A 149 -34.58 -25.28 21.56
CA ASP A 149 -35.13 -25.32 22.91
C ASP A 149 -34.56 -24.15 23.75
N GLY A 150 -33.30 -23.77 23.48
CA GLY A 150 -32.58 -22.65 24.08
C GLY A 150 -31.71 -23.06 25.26
N ASP A 151 -31.92 -24.30 25.73
CA ASP A 151 -30.84 -25.24 25.98
C ASP A 151 -30.08 -25.50 24.65
N ALA A 152 -29.20 -26.50 24.55
CA ALA A 152 -28.09 -26.38 23.60
C ALA A 152 -27.29 -27.67 23.26
N ASP A 153 -26.75 -27.89 22.06
CA ASP A 153 -26.42 -29.24 21.55
C ASP A 153 -25.01 -29.83 21.87
N LEU A 154 -24.78 -31.18 21.94
CA LEU A 154 -23.48 -31.85 22.11
C LEU A 154 -22.89 -32.96 21.20
N ILE A 155 -21.65 -32.77 20.77
CA ILE A 155 -21.26 -32.57 19.38
C ILE A 155 -19.98 -33.43 18.95
N ILE A 156 -19.90 -34.74 18.46
CA ILE A 156 -18.76 -35.74 18.82
C ILE A 156 -18.01 -36.91 17.89
N PRO A 157 -17.40 -36.86 16.66
CA PRO A 157 -16.52 -37.88 15.89
C PRO A 157 -15.48 -38.92 16.34
N LEU A 158 -15.13 -39.87 15.41
CA LEU A 158 -14.60 -41.26 15.55
C LEU A 158 -13.76 -42.00 14.41
N ARG A 159 -12.41 -41.95 14.25
CA ARG A 159 -11.57 -42.92 13.43
C ARG A 159 -11.54 -44.48 13.73
N GLU A 160 -11.04 -45.08 14.83
CA GLU A 160 -11.27 -46.49 15.21
C GLU A 160 -12.74 -46.80 15.10
N GLY A 161 -13.51 -46.28 16.02
CA GLY A 161 -14.67 -45.53 15.61
C GLY A 161 -15.62 -46.21 14.63
N HIS A 162 -16.27 -45.43 13.76
CA HIS A 162 -17.06 -45.84 12.58
C HIS A 162 -18.30 -45.01 12.29
N GLY A 163 -18.58 -43.86 12.92
CA GLY A 163 -20.00 -43.47 13.03
C GLY A 163 -20.54 -42.12 12.76
N LEU A 164 -21.69 -41.81 13.36
CA LEU A 164 -22.01 -40.43 13.68
C LEU A 164 -22.32 -40.33 15.29
N VAL A 165 -21.80 -39.46 16.25
CA VAL A 165 -22.12 -39.16 17.74
C VAL A 165 -22.39 -37.73 18.61
N TRP A 166 -22.84 -36.42 18.39
CA TRP A 166 -24.14 -35.50 18.58
C TRP A 166 -25.19 -35.49 19.75
N TYR A 167 -25.09 -35.96 21.00
CA TYR A 167 -26.22 -36.33 21.93
C TYR A 167 -27.33 -35.26 22.29
N GLU A 168 -28.36 -35.41 23.17
CA GLU A 168 -29.60 -34.56 23.15
C GLU A 168 -30.30 -34.14 24.48
N ASN A 169 -31.05 -33.00 24.56
CA ASN A 169 -31.57 -32.19 25.72
C ASN A 169 -32.93 -32.31 26.50
N MET A 170 -33.85 -33.25 26.34
CA MET A 170 -34.58 -33.82 27.54
C MET A 170 -35.44 -33.03 28.65
N ASP A 171 -35.29 -33.37 29.97
CA ASP A 171 -36.15 -33.14 31.20
C ASP A 171 -35.34 -33.09 32.57
N GLY A 172 -34.17 -32.40 32.65
CA GLY A 172 -33.22 -32.41 33.80
C GLY A 172 -31.82 -31.69 33.63
N SER A 173 -31.00 -31.62 34.69
CA SER A 173 -29.72 -30.85 34.71
C SER A 173 -28.43 -31.46 34.05
N GLY A 174 -28.46 -31.80 32.77
CA GLY A 174 -27.33 -32.26 31.96
C GLY A 174 -26.97 -33.76 31.92
N ASN A 175 -27.97 -34.65 31.95
CA ASN A 175 -27.96 -36.07 31.53
C ASN A 175 -28.13 -36.30 29.98
N PHE A 176 -27.15 -36.22 29.09
CA PHE A 176 -27.23 -36.89 27.76
C PHE A 176 -27.79 -38.35 27.73
N SER A 177 -27.64 -39.01 26.57
CA SER A 177 -28.58 -40.04 26.15
C SER A 177 -27.89 -41.39 25.72
N GLU A 178 -28.62 -42.52 25.56
CA GLU A 178 -28.12 -43.86 25.11
C GLU A 178 -27.66 -43.99 23.60
N LYS A 179 -26.70 -43.13 23.13
CA LYS A 179 -26.24 -42.70 21.74
C LYS A 179 -27.21 -42.88 20.56
N LYS A 180 -27.53 -41.79 19.85
CA LYS A 180 -28.08 -41.73 18.48
C LYS A 180 -26.92 -42.20 17.49
N TRP A 181 -26.83 -41.83 16.22
CA TRP A 181 -25.65 -42.01 15.30
C TRP A 181 -26.01 -40.95 14.09
N ILE A 182 -25.30 -40.58 12.96
CA ILE A 182 -25.61 -39.90 11.55
C ILE A 182 -25.31 -40.54 10.06
N ASP A 183 -24.46 -41.50 9.61
CA ASP A 183 -24.53 -42.23 8.24
C ASP A 183 -23.74 -43.52 8.17
N SER A 184 -24.15 -44.73 7.78
CA SER A 184 -23.22 -45.87 7.74
C SER A 184 -21.80 -45.79 7.03
N ASN A 185 -21.20 -44.70 6.42
CA ASN A 185 -20.13 -44.81 5.38
C ASN A 185 -18.85 -43.83 5.08
N MET A 186 -18.20 -43.06 5.99
CA MET A 186 -16.89 -42.28 5.89
C MET A 186 -15.53 -43.03 6.09
N GLN A 187 -14.44 -42.75 5.37
CA GLN A 187 -13.25 -43.64 5.41
C GLN A 187 -12.11 -43.44 6.44
N ASN A 188 -11.87 -42.24 7.03
CA ASN A 188 -10.97 -41.86 8.19
C ASN A 188 -11.35 -40.76 9.34
N ALA A 189 -12.03 -39.56 9.45
CA ALA A 189 -12.53 -38.26 8.76
C ALA A 189 -12.33 -37.00 9.69
N ARG A 190 -11.48 -35.75 9.49
CA ARG A 190 -10.90 -34.23 10.16
C ARG A 190 -11.29 -33.13 11.47
N GLU A 191 -12.49 -32.37 11.80
CA GLU A 191 -13.00 -31.37 13.00
C GLU A 191 -14.52 -30.86 13.61
N ALA A 192 -15.22 -29.58 13.62
CA ALA A 192 -16.43 -28.86 14.46
C ALA A 192 -17.01 -27.20 14.77
N TYR A 193 -18.10 -26.30 14.34
CA TYR A 193 -18.81 -24.86 14.86
C TYR A 193 -20.05 -24.15 14.01
N PRO A 194 -20.98 -23.14 14.40
CA PRO A 194 -22.31 -22.60 13.75
C PRO A 194 -22.69 -21.10 13.20
N ALA A 195 -23.73 -20.84 12.28
CA ALA A 195 -24.33 -19.49 11.77
C ALA A 195 -25.73 -19.23 10.96
N ASP A 196 -25.99 -19.42 9.58
CA ASP A 196 -27.34 -19.42 8.79
C ASP A 196 -27.54 -20.29 7.40
N VAL A 197 -27.32 -21.63 7.12
CA VAL A 197 -28.03 -23.00 7.02
C VAL A 197 -29.22 -22.78 6.17
N ASP A 198 -30.00 -23.83 5.83
CA ASP A 198 -30.53 -23.74 4.47
C ASP A 198 -31.46 -22.57 4.45
N GLY A 199 -31.89 -22.07 5.65
CA GLY A 199 -32.01 -20.73 6.28
C GLY A 199 -33.42 -20.28 6.71
N ASP A 200 -34.22 -21.26 7.13
CA ASP A 200 -35.45 -21.21 7.94
C ASP A 200 -35.11 -20.83 9.42
N SER A 201 -33.83 -20.77 9.80
CA SER A 201 -33.28 -20.52 11.15
C SER A 201 -33.34 -21.71 12.13
N PHE A 202 -32.54 -22.74 11.82
CA PHE A 202 -32.00 -23.75 12.74
C PHE A 202 -30.53 -23.97 12.25
N ILE A 203 -29.57 -24.51 13.05
CA ILE A 203 -28.07 -24.32 12.98
C ILE A 203 -27.23 -25.63 12.61
N ASP A 204 -25.94 -25.74 12.19
CA ASP A 204 -25.66 -26.73 11.07
C ASP A 204 -24.42 -27.67 10.87
N ILE A 205 -24.43 -28.82 11.52
CA ILE A 205 -23.46 -29.95 11.58
C ILE A 205 -22.11 -30.04 10.83
N LEU A 206 -21.89 -29.60 9.61
CA LEU A 206 -20.74 -29.93 8.75
C LEU A 206 -19.90 -31.25 8.92
N THR A 207 -20.37 -32.52 8.99
CA THR A 207 -19.53 -33.76 9.19
C THR A 207 -18.72 -34.46 8.08
N LEU A 208 -17.46 -34.86 8.34
CA LEU A 208 -16.37 -34.43 7.46
C LEU A 208 -15.30 -35.54 7.10
N ASP A 209 -14.64 -35.71 5.89
CA ASP A 209 -13.64 -36.83 5.50
C ASP A 209 -12.27 -36.65 4.66
N TRP A 210 -11.01 -36.83 5.24
CA TRP A 210 -9.51 -37.10 4.85
C TRP A 210 -9.16 -38.17 3.62
N SER A 211 -8.35 -39.29 3.64
CA SER A 211 -7.67 -40.27 2.64
C SER A 211 -8.12 -40.67 1.20
N ALA A 212 -9.20 -40.19 0.63
CA ALA A 212 -9.57 -40.17 -0.80
C ALA A 212 -10.84 -39.32 -0.87
N GLY A 213 -10.78 -38.24 -0.09
CA GLY A 213 -11.80 -37.64 0.73
C GLY A 213 -13.05 -37.21 0.08
N THR A 214 -13.85 -36.42 0.76
CA THR A 214 -15.02 -35.77 0.17
C THR A 214 -15.21 -34.37 0.81
N ALA A 215 -16.22 -33.56 0.49
CA ALA A 215 -16.78 -32.46 1.33
C ALA A 215 -18.27 -32.71 1.30
N ILE A 216 -19.08 -32.76 2.34
CA ILE A 216 -20.42 -33.30 2.10
C ILE A 216 -21.52 -32.95 3.12
N TRP A 217 -22.35 -32.00 2.70
CA TRP A 217 -23.63 -31.51 3.26
C TRP A 217 -24.69 -32.50 3.64
N TYR A 218 -25.33 -32.36 4.77
CA TYR A 218 -26.53 -33.02 5.18
C TYR A 218 -27.36 -31.94 5.96
N ARG A 219 -28.21 -31.08 5.35
CA ARG A 219 -29.13 -30.01 5.97
C ARG A 219 -30.04 -30.58 7.07
N ASN A 220 -30.86 -29.84 7.82
CA ASN A 220 -31.97 -30.39 8.62
C ASN A 220 -33.23 -30.58 7.74
N GLU A 221 -34.05 -31.57 8.10
CA GLU A 221 -35.29 -31.89 7.36
C GLU A 221 -36.53 -31.23 8.03
N ASP A 222 -36.53 -30.86 9.32
CA ASP A 222 -37.60 -30.08 9.97
C ASP A 222 -37.33 -29.25 11.31
N GLY A 223 -36.27 -29.45 12.15
CA GLY A 223 -36.07 -28.97 13.59
C GLY A 223 -35.58 -29.97 14.75
N LYS A 224 -36.27 -31.09 15.18
CA LYS A 224 -36.03 -32.34 16.06
C LYS A 224 -34.90 -33.43 15.86
N GLY A 225 -34.03 -33.30 14.87
CA GLY A 225 -33.02 -34.30 14.47
C GLY A 225 -33.38 -35.21 13.27
N ASN A 226 -33.30 -34.77 12.01
CA ASN A 226 -33.52 -35.61 10.82
C ASN A 226 -32.43 -35.65 9.76
N PHE A 227 -31.71 -36.77 9.78
CA PHE A 227 -30.74 -37.16 8.76
C PHE A 227 -31.44 -38.06 7.73
N SER A 228 -30.77 -38.51 6.66
CA SER A 228 -31.36 -38.25 5.32
C SER A 228 -30.89 -39.19 4.07
N ASP A 229 -30.09 -38.87 3.01
CA ASP A 229 -29.60 -39.71 1.81
C ASP A 229 -28.31 -39.08 1.10
N ARG A 230 -27.80 -39.39 -0.13
CA ARG A 230 -26.37 -39.10 -0.52
C ARG A 230 -25.95 -38.25 -1.79
N LYS A 231 -25.82 -36.90 -1.73
CA LYS A 231 -25.20 -35.99 -2.77
C LYS A 231 -23.66 -36.02 -2.81
N ILE A 232 -23.08 -35.49 -3.89
CA ILE A 232 -21.65 -35.31 -4.13
C ILE A 232 -21.51 -34.29 -5.25
N ILE A 233 -20.72 -33.25 -5.03
CA ILE A 233 -20.15 -32.42 -6.10
C ILE A 233 -18.74 -32.91 -6.39
N THR A 234 -17.66 -32.47 -5.73
CA THR A 234 -16.36 -33.10 -6.04
C THR A 234 -16.18 -34.52 -5.57
N GLU A 235 -15.39 -35.17 -6.42
CA GLU A 235 -15.48 -36.57 -6.87
C GLU A 235 -14.16 -36.93 -7.62
N GLN A 236 -13.02 -36.54 -7.04
CA GLN A 236 -11.84 -36.10 -7.79
C GLN A 236 -10.44 -36.18 -7.08
N LEU A 237 -10.20 -35.53 -5.92
CA LEU A 237 -8.97 -34.78 -5.48
C LEU A 237 -7.58 -35.47 -5.26
N THR A 238 -6.84 -34.95 -4.26
CA THR A 238 -5.90 -35.62 -3.34
C THR A 238 -6.19 -35.07 -1.89
N TYR A 239 -5.25 -34.80 -0.97
CA TYR A 239 -5.37 -34.93 0.51
C TYR A 239 -5.69 -33.76 1.64
N PRO A 240 -6.81 -32.99 1.87
CA PRO A 240 -7.15 -32.12 3.10
C PRO A 240 -7.68 -32.70 4.47
N GLU A 241 -8.22 -32.02 5.49
CA GLU A 241 -7.66 -30.78 6.00
C GLU A 241 -8.50 -29.54 6.26
N LYS A 242 -9.70 -29.37 6.84
CA LYS A 242 -10.15 -27.96 7.07
C LYS A 242 -11.61 -27.61 6.75
N LEU A 243 -12.23 -26.56 7.31
CA LEU A 243 -13.30 -25.61 6.89
C LEU A 243 -13.06 -24.25 7.67
N ILE A 244 -13.67 -23.09 7.44
CA ILE A 244 -14.31 -22.05 8.29
C ILE A 244 -15.77 -22.15 7.82
N CYS A 245 -16.65 -21.17 7.76
CA CYS A 245 -17.99 -21.27 7.22
C CYS A 245 -18.74 -19.93 7.19
N PHE A 246 -18.05 -18.80 7.04
CA PHE A 246 -18.52 -17.46 7.37
C PHE A 246 -18.55 -16.50 6.10
N ASP A 247 -19.10 -15.26 6.13
CA ASP A 247 -19.92 -14.40 5.17
C ASP A 247 -19.60 -13.92 3.72
N LEU A 248 -19.49 -14.67 2.62
CA LEU A 248 -18.64 -14.12 1.52
C LEU A 248 -19.20 -13.37 0.24
N ASP A 249 -20.31 -12.59 0.26
CA ASP A 249 -20.65 -11.55 -0.79
C ASP A 249 -21.81 -10.55 -0.55
N GLY A 250 -22.68 -10.78 0.41
CA GLY A 250 -23.72 -9.88 0.93
C GLY A 250 -25.15 -10.27 0.64
N ASN A 251 -25.52 -11.53 0.82
CA ASN A 251 -26.78 -12.06 0.35
C ASN A 251 -27.63 -12.88 1.38
N GLY A 252 -27.14 -13.09 2.61
CA GLY A 252 -27.71 -13.77 3.79
C GLY A 252 -27.53 -15.28 3.83
N TYR A 253 -26.60 -15.80 3.04
CA TYR A 253 -26.48 -17.18 2.62
C TYR A 253 -24.99 -17.63 2.48
N PRO A 254 -24.67 -18.85 2.92
CA PRO A 254 -23.24 -19.38 2.89
C PRO A 254 -22.68 -20.48 1.89
N ASP A 255 -21.36 -20.69 1.78
CA ASP A 255 -20.66 -21.50 0.72
C ASP A 255 -19.54 -22.48 1.14
N ILE A 256 -18.61 -22.91 0.24
CA ILE A 256 -17.62 -23.98 0.48
C ILE A 256 -16.07 -23.72 0.44
N LEU A 257 -15.46 -23.08 1.43
CA LEU A 257 -14.01 -22.79 1.66
C LEU A 257 -13.11 -24.08 1.97
N THR A 258 -12.12 -24.53 1.17
CA THR A 258 -11.93 -26.01 0.94
C THR A 258 -10.62 -26.71 0.33
N GLY A 259 -9.32 -26.61 0.77
CA GLY A 259 -8.33 -27.78 0.83
C GLY A 259 -6.77 -28.07 0.51
N SER A 260 -5.86 -27.52 -0.34
CA SER A 260 -5.26 -28.36 -1.47
C SER A 260 -3.80 -28.83 -1.77
N TYR A 261 -2.98 -29.49 -0.93
CA TYR A 261 -1.50 -29.75 -1.18
C TYR A 261 -1.20 -30.09 -2.67
N PRO A 262 -0.57 -29.20 -3.43
CA PRO A 262 -0.09 -27.90 -2.97
C PRO A 262 -1.28 -27.03 -2.56
N ASP A 263 -2.11 -26.57 -3.50
CA ASP A 263 -3.22 -25.59 -3.65
C ASP A 263 -4.15 -24.88 -2.62
N LEU A 264 -4.57 -23.69 -3.10
CA LEU A 264 -5.66 -22.80 -2.70
C LEU A 264 -6.65 -22.60 -3.86
N LEU A 265 -7.94 -22.39 -3.57
CA LEU A 265 -9.12 -22.49 -4.43
C LEU A 265 -10.38 -21.80 -3.91
N LEU A 266 -11.51 -21.71 -4.65
CA LEU A 266 -12.74 -20.96 -4.24
C LEU A 266 -14.08 -21.57 -4.76
N ILE A 267 -15.21 -21.55 -4.03
CA ILE A 267 -16.48 -22.31 -4.15
C ILE A 267 -17.58 -21.43 -3.64
N LYS A 268 -18.38 -20.96 -4.58
CA LYS A 268 -19.61 -20.30 -4.27
C LYS A 268 -20.75 -21.27 -4.50
N ASN A 269 -21.45 -21.68 -3.45
CA ASN A 269 -22.89 -21.79 -3.59
C ASN A 269 -23.44 -20.39 -3.70
N THR A 270 -23.74 -19.86 -4.87
CA THR A 270 -24.45 -18.58 -4.79
C THR A 270 -25.94 -18.74 -4.46
N GLY A 271 -26.49 -19.70 -3.65
CA GLY A 271 -27.90 -19.67 -3.16
C GLY A 271 -28.83 -20.88 -2.83
N ASN A 272 -30.05 -20.50 -2.37
CA ASN A 272 -31.28 -21.24 -1.95
C ASN A 272 -31.47 -22.62 -2.60
N LEU A 273 -31.76 -23.64 -1.78
CA LEU A 273 -31.74 -25.05 -2.15
C LEU A 273 -30.41 -25.48 -2.79
N GLY A 274 -29.31 -24.91 -2.32
CA GLY A 274 -28.12 -25.71 -2.18
C GLY A 274 -27.22 -25.91 -3.36
N LEU A 275 -26.82 -24.82 -4.03
CA LEU A 275 -26.39 -24.89 -5.41
C LEU A 275 -24.99 -24.30 -5.60
N PHE A 276 -24.00 -25.20 -5.60
CA PHE A 276 -22.57 -24.92 -5.68
C PHE A 276 -21.96 -25.00 -7.08
N GLU A 277 -20.73 -24.50 -7.22
CA GLU A 277 -19.94 -24.58 -8.45
C GLU A 277 -18.54 -25.21 -8.30
N ASP A 278 -17.93 -25.50 -9.45
CA ASP A 278 -16.52 -25.83 -9.62
C ASP A 278 -15.57 -24.65 -9.28
N PRO A 279 -14.42 -24.87 -8.62
CA PRO A 279 -13.44 -23.82 -8.41
C PRO A 279 -12.69 -23.45 -9.70
N LEU A 280 -12.71 -22.16 -10.09
CA LEU A 280 -12.25 -21.57 -11.37
C LEU A 280 -10.74 -21.64 -11.77
N LYS A 281 -9.88 -20.62 -11.49
CA LYS A 281 -8.42 -20.59 -11.81
C LYS A 281 -7.59 -19.76 -10.80
N VAL A 282 -6.89 -20.46 -9.89
CA VAL A 282 -6.06 -20.07 -8.70
C VAL A 282 -5.31 -18.72 -8.72
N SER A 283 -4.87 -18.24 -7.55
CA SER A 283 -3.64 -17.44 -7.42
C SER A 283 -2.48 -18.40 -7.07
N GLU A 284 -1.23 -17.97 -7.12
CA GLU A 284 -0.19 -18.85 -7.68
C GLU A 284 1.04 -19.11 -6.79
N SER A 285 0.93 -18.91 -5.46
CA SER A 285 1.86 -19.59 -4.54
C SER A 285 1.76 -21.06 -4.79
N ASP A 286 2.88 -21.79 -4.75
CA ASP A 286 2.85 -23.25 -4.79
C ASP A 286 2.90 -23.91 -3.41
N ASP A 287 2.93 -23.12 -2.32
CA ASP A 287 2.70 -23.68 -0.99
C ASP A 287 2.06 -22.69 0.04
N ILE A 288 1.21 -23.10 1.03
CA ILE A 288 0.64 -22.42 2.25
C ILE A 288 0.50 -23.44 3.43
N GLY A 289 -0.30 -23.42 4.51
CA GLY A 289 -0.18 -22.85 5.89
C GLY A 289 -1.24 -23.25 6.97
N ASP A 290 -2.14 -22.40 7.50
CA ASP A 290 -3.26 -22.68 8.45
C ASP A 290 -4.14 -21.40 8.58
N PHE A 291 -5.16 -21.32 9.47
CA PHE A 291 -6.16 -20.25 9.66
C PHE A 291 -7.25 -20.16 10.85
N TYR A 292 -7.52 -19.14 11.75
CA TYR A 292 -8.87 -18.71 12.35
C TYR A 292 -9.66 -17.87 11.29
N VAL A 293 -10.33 -16.71 11.50
CA VAL A 293 -11.25 -15.87 10.62
C VAL A 293 -11.84 -14.63 11.34
N THR A 294 -11.47 -13.36 11.12
CA THR A 294 -12.24 -12.16 11.61
C THR A 294 -12.02 -10.66 11.13
N ASP A 295 -12.83 -9.64 11.48
CA ASP A 295 -12.53 -8.22 11.19
C ASP A 295 -11.11 -7.90 11.49
N PHE A 296 -10.37 -7.50 10.47
CA PHE A 296 -9.13 -6.79 10.58
C PHE A 296 -9.24 -5.30 10.41
N ASN A 297 -10.22 -4.66 9.77
CA ASN A 297 -10.00 -3.24 9.42
C ASN A 297 -11.23 -2.39 9.23
N ASN A 298 -12.24 -2.65 10.05
CA ASN A 298 -13.13 -1.58 10.50
C ASN A 298 -13.97 -0.96 9.34
N ASP A 299 -14.08 -1.68 8.20
CA ASP A 299 -14.85 -1.32 6.98
C ASP A 299 -16.13 -2.14 6.77
N THR A 300 -16.32 -3.21 7.55
CA THR A 300 -17.48 -4.12 7.59
C THR A 300 -17.59 -5.27 6.57
N HIS A 301 -16.68 -5.41 5.60
CA HIS A 301 -16.76 -6.47 4.57
C HIS A 301 -15.64 -7.54 4.64
N PRO A 302 -15.73 -8.57 5.50
CA PRO A 302 -14.67 -9.51 5.83
C PRO A 302 -13.74 -10.25 4.79
N ASP A 303 -12.86 -11.18 5.18
CA ASP A 303 -11.47 -11.38 4.71
C ASP A 303 -10.70 -12.61 5.29
N ILE A 304 -9.46 -12.91 4.82
CA ILE A 304 -8.81 -14.24 5.00
C ILE A 304 -7.24 -14.36 4.93
N LEU A 305 -6.53 -14.00 5.98
CA LEU A 305 -5.12 -14.31 6.39
C LEU A 305 -4.64 -15.85 6.25
N VAL A 306 -3.35 -16.33 6.35
CA VAL A 306 -2.82 -17.77 6.24
C VAL A 306 -1.33 -18.08 6.66
N THR A 307 -0.64 -19.23 6.45
CA THR A 307 0.81 -19.38 6.80
C THR A 307 1.87 -19.02 5.75
N HIS A 308 3.15 -18.83 6.13
CA HIS A 308 4.34 -19.24 5.36
C HIS A 308 5.39 -20.31 5.85
N SER A 309 4.97 -21.43 6.47
CA SER A 309 5.51 -22.81 6.69
C SER A 309 6.90 -23.33 6.23
N TYR A 310 7.54 -22.88 5.14
CA TYR A 310 8.88 -23.27 4.63
C TYR A 310 9.68 -21.96 4.35
N LEU A 311 9.03 -20.80 4.10
CA LEU A 311 9.65 -19.51 3.66
C LEU A 311 9.78 -18.42 4.72
N ASN A 312 9.06 -18.53 5.83
CA ASN A 312 9.37 -17.91 7.13
C ASN A 312 8.74 -16.52 7.30
N LYS A 313 7.45 -16.43 6.94
CA LYS A 313 6.74 -15.25 6.40
C LYS A 313 5.23 -15.35 6.79
N LEU A 314 4.40 -14.27 6.68
CA LEU A 314 2.93 -14.19 6.95
C LEU A 314 2.33 -12.77 6.57
N GLY A 315 1.17 -12.46 5.88
CA GLY A 315 0.35 -11.15 5.88
C GLY A 315 -0.66 -10.73 4.71
N TRP A 316 -1.77 -9.95 4.99
CA TRP A 316 -2.97 -9.08 4.53
C TRP A 316 -3.89 -8.92 3.21
N PHE A 317 -5.02 -9.65 2.85
CA PHE A 317 -6.16 -9.37 1.85
C PHE A 317 -7.44 -9.19 2.69
N GLN A 318 -8.14 -8.06 2.75
CA GLN A 318 -8.62 -7.24 1.66
C GLN A 318 -9.82 -7.80 0.89
N ASN A 319 -10.92 -7.03 0.94
CA ASN A 319 -12.20 -7.50 0.47
C ASN A 319 -13.17 -6.39 0.01
N ASP A 320 -13.59 -6.48 -1.25
CA ASP A 320 -14.59 -5.64 -1.93
C ASP A 320 -16.09 -6.01 -1.76
N GLY A 321 -16.44 -6.89 -0.81
CA GLY A 321 -17.78 -7.16 -0.27
C GLY A 321 -18.75 -7.81 -1.25
N GLN A 322 -18.25 -8.67 -2.15
CA GLN A 322 -18.91 -8.99 -3.43
C GLN A 322 -18.39 -10.24 -4.17
N GLY A 323 -17.47 -11.02 -3.59
CA GLY A 323 -17.10 -12.28 -4.23
C GLY A 323 -15.97 -12.28 -5.30
N GLY A 324 -14.90 -11.49 -5.21
CA GLY A 324 -13.63 -11.76 -5.94
C GLY A 324 -12.39 -11.89 -5.03
N PHE A 325 -11.16 -12.09 -5.54
CA PHE A 325 -9.92 -11.72 -4.79
C PHE A 325 -8.82 -11.25 -5.73
N TYR A 326 -7.82 -10.54 -5.22
CA TYR A 326 -6.62 -10.04 -5.95
C TYR A 326 -5.37 -10.85 -5.42
N ASP A 327 -4.19 -10.30 -5.07
CA ASP A 327 -2.89 -11.06 -4.99
C ASP A 327 -1.88 -10.71 -3.84
N LEU A 328 -0.98 -11.61 -3.34
CA LEU A 328 -0.15 -11.37 -2.10
C LEU A 328 0.81 -10.15 -2.12
N HIS A 329 0.38 -9.01 -1.55
CA HIS A 329 1.23 -7.89 -1.10
C HIS A 329 2.36 -8.33 -0.10
N GLU A 330 3.15 -7.40 0.47
CA GLU A 330 4.16 -7.66 1.53
C GLU A 330 4.60 -6.39 2.27
N ILE A 331 5.32 -6.56 3.38
CA ILE A 331 6.22 -5.61 4.07
C ILE A 331 7.43 -6.40 4.64
N ALA A 332 7.82 -6.43 5.94
CA ALA A 332 9.01 -7.19 6.41
C ALA A 332 9.20 -7.41 7.94
N GLY A 333 9.12 -8.67 8.41
CA GLY A 333 9.71 -9.09 9.70
C GLY A 333 9.63 -10.60 10.02
N ASN A 334 9.83 -11.00 11.29
CA ASN A 334 10.51 -12.26 11.63
C ASN A 334 9.68 -13.35 12.29
N PHE A 335 9.83 -14.51 11.67
CA PHE A 335 9.16 -15.73 12.02
C PHE A 335 10.21 -16.86 11.70
N GLU A 336 10.70 -17.80 12.57
CA GLU A 336 11.56 -18.98 12.16
C GLU A 336 11.29 -20.45 12.71
N GLY A 337 10.28 -21.21 12.20
CA GLY A 337 9.58 -22.57 12.44
C GLY A 337 8.14 -22.81 13.17
N TYR A 338 6.93 -22.20 12.96
CA TYR A 338 5.71 -22.16 13.89
C TYR A 338 4.90 -23.53 13.85
N THR A 339 3.57 -23.78 13.94
CA THR A 339 2.88 -24.94 13.25
C THR A 339 1.42 -24.84 12.70
N LYS A 340 0.37 -24.03 12.97
CA LYS A 340 -0.13 -23.45 14.22
C LYS A 340 -0.76 -22.00 14.41
N VAL A 341 -1.81 -21.28 13.92
CA VAL A 341 -2.20 -19.89 14.51
C VAL A 341 -3.76 -19.60 14.73
N ASN A 342 -4.29 -18.47 15.35
CA ASN A 342 -5.69 -17.94 15.77
C ASN A 342 -5.92 -16.35 15.97
N GLY A 343 -6.93 -15.82 16.70
CA GLY A 343 -7.30 -14.39 17.08
C GLY A 343 -8.60 -14.28 17.99
N ALA A 344 -9.08 -13.12 18.54
CA ALA A 344 -10.44 -12.63 19.09
C ALA A 344 -10.55 -11.56 20.26
N ASP A 345 -11.44 -10.54 20.31
CA ASP A 345 -11.27 -9.34 21.22
C ASP A 345 -10.62 -9.56 22.62
N PHE A 346 -9.32 -9.25 22.74
CA PHE A 346 -8.51 -9.31 23.98
C PHE A 346 -8.22 -7.99 24.69
N ASP A 347 -8.88 -6.86 24.39
CA ASP A 347 -9.00 -5.75 25.37
C ASP A 347 -10.07 -4.66 25.15
N ARG A 348 -10.92 -4.77 24.12
CA ARG A 348 -12.26 -4.16 24.01
C ARG A 348 -12.36 -2.63 23.80
N ASP A 349 -11.82 -2.12 22.69
CA ASP A 349 -12.02 -0.76 22.10
C ASP A 349 -12.54 -0.80 20.66
N GLY A 350 -12.55 -1.99 20.07
CA GLY A 350 -12.73 -2.27 18.66
C GLY A 350 -11.63 -3.22 18.23
N ASP A 351 -10.38 -2.78 18.36
CA ASP A 351 -9.29 -3.19 17.50
C ASP A 351 -8.69 -4.54 17.91
N MET A 352 -9.48 -5.58 17.78
CA MET A 352 -9.08 -6.94 18.05
C MET A 352 -7.83 -7.40 17.21
N ASP A 353 -7.17 -8.54 17.45
CA ASP A 353 -5.82 -9.00 17.00
C ASP A 353 -5.53 -10.55 17.03
N LEU A 354 -4.28 -10.94 16.79
CA LEU A 354 -3.78 -12.32 16.68
C LEU A 354 -4.03 -13.30 17.88
N LEU A 355 -3.96 -14.61 17.60
CA LEU A 355 -3.67 -15.83 18.41
C LEU A 355 -2.93 -16.88 17.60
N GLY A 356 -2.14 -17.83 18.17
CA GLY A 356 -1.08 -18.40 17.35
C GLY A 356 0.05 -19.35 17.83
N SER A 357 0.20 -20.69 17.58
CA SER A 357 1.13 -21.89 17.92
C SER A 357 2.35 -22.50 17.08
N ILE A 358 3.35 -23.26 17.61
CA ILE A 358 4.79 -23.27 17.10
C ILE A 358 5.57 -24.64 16.81
N SER A 359 6.89 -24.84 16.43
CA SER A 359 7.75 -26.12 16.30
C SER A 359 8.73 -26.85 17.37
N PHE A 360 9.97 -26.38 17.64
CA PHE A 360 11.11 -27.12 18.30
C PHE A 360 11.30 -27.09 19.86
N THR A 361 10.83 -26.07 20.60
CA THR A 361 10.96 -25.74 22.05
C THR A 361 9.75 -24.84 22.66
N SER A 362 8.75 -25.47 23.31
CA SER A 362 7.28 -25.21 23.42
C SER A 362 6.51 -24.02 24.05
N SER A 363 6.80 -22.72 23.89
CA SER A 363 5.90 -21.63 24.41
C SER A 363 4.54 -21.40 23.70
N LEU A 364 3.58 -20.67 24.32
CA LEU A 364 2.33 -20.20 23.69
C LEU A 364 2.09 -18.61 23.58
N THR A 365 2.89 -17.71 22.95
CA THR A 365 2.88 -16.22 23.11
C THR A 365 1.52 -15.46 22.81
N ILE A 366 1.13 -14.32 23.48
CA ILE A 366 -0.16 -13.48 23.47
C ILE A 366 -0.19 -12.10 22.64
N HIS A 367 -0.37 -11.95 21.30
CA HIS A 367 -0.27 -10.79 20.35
C HIS A 367 -1.56 -10.02 19.98
N PHE A 368 -1.31 -8.77 19.53
CA PHE A 368 -1.97 -7.50 19.90
C PHE A 368 -1.77 -6.22 18.89
N ASN A 369 -2.74 -5.56 18.20
CA ASN A 369 -2.78 -4.72 16.95
C ASN A 369 -3.95 -3.62 16.74
N LEU A 370 -3.59 -2.34 16.73
CA LEU A 370 -4.40 -1.12 16.97
C LEU A 370 -5.02 -0.26 15.82
N ASP A 371 -5.36 -0.78 14.64
CA ASP A 371 -5.68 0.09 13.47
C ASP A 371 -6.43 -0.41 12.25
N GLY A 372 -5.94 -1.42 11.51
CA GLY A 372 -6.39 -1.73 10.15
C GLY A 372 -5.32 -2.14 9.15
N ALA A 373 -4.01 -1.95 9.43
CA ALA A 373 -2.96 -2.13 8.43
C ALA A 373 -1.65 -2.77 8.93
N GLY A 374 -1.57 -3.23 10.19
CA GLY A 374 -0.63 -4.22 10.78
C GLY A 374 0.89 -4.20 10.45
N THR A 375 1.74 -4.15 11.48
CA THR A 375 3.23 -4.14 11.53
C THR A 375 3.68 -4.59 12.95
N THR A 376 4.90 -4.68 13.55
CA THR A 376 4.96 -5.33 14.93
C THR A 376 5.97 -5.02 16.11
N GLY A 377 5.53 -5.05 17.41
CA GLY A 377 6.24 -4.95 18.73
C GLY A 377 5.30 -4.85 20.02
N THR A 378 5.25 -5.50 21.23
CA THR A 378 6.06 -6.29 22.24
C THR A 378 5.50 -7.73 22.55
N GLU A 379 6.23 -8.65 23.23
CA GLU A 379 5.85 -10.06 23.53
C GLU A 379 5.81 -10.29 25.05
N GLU A 380 5.33 -11.44 25.51
CA GLU A 380 5.13 -11.84 26.90
C GLU A 380 5.32 -13.44 27.06
N ILE A 381 4.89 -14.27 28.07
CA ILE A 381 4.98 -15.79 28.30
C ILE A 381 3.87 -16.30 29.32
N VAL A 382 3.25 -17.52 29.34
CA VAL A 382 1.89 -17.87 29.87
C VAL A 382 1.67 -19.26 30.57
N THR A 383 2.26 -20.40 30.20
CA THR A 383 2.30 -21.64 31.04
C THR A 383 3.67 -22.30 30.94
N ARG A 384 3.87 -23.40 31.65
CA ARG A 384 4.93 -23.65 32.66
C ARG A 384 5.19 -25.20 32.57
N PRO A 385 6.28 -26.04 32.65
CA PRO A 385 6.24 -27.59 32.72
C PRO A 385 5.97 -28.50 34.01
N GLU A 386 4.93 -29.38 33.97
CA GLU A 386 4.22 -30.31 34.93
C GLU A 386 3.02 -31.15 34.31
N ILE A 387 2.64 -31.04 33.01
CA ILE A 387 1.48 -31.76 32.42
C ILE A 387 1.79 -32.71 31.24
N SER A 388 0.93 -33.70 30.97
CA SER A 388 0.91 -34.44 29.70
C SER A 388 -0.36 -34.02 28.97
N GLY A 389 -0.48 -34.24 27.66
CA GLY A 389 -1.37 -33.54 26.69
C GLY A 389 -0.98 -33.87 25.27
N PRO A 390 -1.60 -33.42 24.18
CA PRO A 390 -2.89 -32.73 23.97
C PRO A 390 -3.48 -33.16 22.61
N SER A 391 -4.48 -32.44 22.08
CA SER A 391 -4.69 -32.30 20.63
C SER A 391 -5.78 -31.30 20.19
N ASP A 392 -6.59 -30.72 21.09
CA ASP A 392 -7.87 -30.06 20.71
C ASP A 392 -8.52 -29.01 21.70
N LEU A 393 -9.63 -28.29 21.39
CA LEU A 393 -10.29 -27.18 22.12
C LEU A 393 -11.61 -26.48 21.63
N PHE A 394 -12.44 -25.91 22.56
CA PHE A 394 -13.08 -24.54 22.58
C PHE A 394 -12.98 -23.68 23.92
N LEU A 395 -13.87 -22.73 24.31
CA LEU A 395 -13.83 -21.40 25.18
C LEU A 395 -15.33 -21.57 25.88
N HIS A 396 -15.90 -20.85 26.91
CA HIS A 396 -17.33 -20.34 27.04
C HIS A 396 -18.10 -20.40 28.44
N ASP A 397 -19.16 -19.63 28.75
CA ASP A 397 -19.68 -19.27 30.13
C ASP A 397 -21.02 -19.88 30.66
N SER A 398 -21.20 -20.35 31.93
CA SER A 398 -22.12 -21.39 32.60
C SER A 398 -22.85 -21.36 34.02
N ASN A 399 -22.26 -21.21 35.24
CA ASN A 399 -22.83 -21.43 36.62
C ASN A 399 -23.04 -20.28 37.72
N GLY A 400 -23.54 -19.07 37.43
CA GLY A 400 -23.80 -17.96 38.41
C GLY A 400 -23.46 -16.46 38.11
N ASN A 401 -22.66 -16.03 37.10
CA ASN A 401 -22.16 -14.64 36.98
C ASN A 401 -22.10 -13.89 35.58
N GLY A 402 -21.28 -14.27 34.58
CA GLY A 402 -21.19 -13.77 33.20
C GLY A 402 -19.82 -13.90 32.46
N GLN A 403 -19.03 -14.96 32.67
CA GLN A 403 -17.56 -15.00 32.48
C GLN A 403 -16.92 -16.38 32.17
N GLN A 404 -16.60 -16.63 30.90
CA GLN A 404 -16.30 -17.91 30.22
C GLN A 404 -15.32 -18.92 30.92
N ASP A 405 -15.40 -20.26 30.73
CA ASP A 405 -14.39 -21.25 31.22
C ASP A 405 -13.51 -21.86 30.11
N ILE A 406 -12.57 -22.70 30.49
CA ILE A 406 -11.93 -23.72 29.64
C ILE A 406 -11.12 -24.85 30.23
N PHE A 407 -11.29 -26.05 29.68
CA PHE A 407 -10.86 -27.38 30.15
C PHE A 407 -10.01 -28.19 29.21
N VAL A 408 -9.35 -29.33 29.51
CA VAL A 408 -8.69 -30.22 28.51
C VAL A 408 -8.39 -31.65 28.96
N ALA A 409 -8.50 -32.55 27.99
CA ALA A 409 -7.94 -33.89 27.82
C ALA A 409 -6.38 -33.96 27.97
N ALA A 410 -5.63 -35.08 28.16
CA ALA A 410 -4.12 -35.06 27.92
C ALA A 410 -3.17 -36.36 27.55
N LYS A 411 -1.99 -36.36 26.83
CA LYS A 411 -1.15 -37.47 26.17
C LYS A 411 -0.18 -38.34 27.00
N SER A 412 1.11 -38.09 27.33
CA SER A 412 1.96 -39.17 27.96
C SER A 412 1.50 -39.71 29.35
N ASP A 413 0.30 -39.34 29.80
CA ASP A 413 -0.38 -39.47 31.09
C ASP A 413 -1.42 -40.60 31.64
N ASN A 414 -3.13 -41.93 30.91
CA ASN A 414 -4.52 -42.58 31.17
C ASN A 414 -5.82 -41.74 31.59
N ALA A 415 -6.17 -40.48 31.23
CA ALA A 415 -7.37 -39.66 31.68
C ALA A 415 -7.76 -38.21 31.14
N VAL A 416 -7.99 -37.17 31.98
CA VAL A 416 -8.83 -35.96 31.73
C VAL A 416 -8.76 -34.69 32.74
N PHE A 417 -8.54 -33.35 32.38
CA PHE A 417 -8.33 -32.12 33.32
C PHE A 417 -8.53 -30.50 33.10
N VAL A 418 -8.15 -29.56 34.06
CA VAL A 418 -8.94 -28.34 34.52
C VAL A 418 -8.37 -26.91 35.10
N TYR A 419 -9.07 -25.71 35.05
CA TYR A 419 -8.73 -24.25 35.35
C TYR A 419 -9.84 -23.24 36.07
N GLU A 420 -9.64 -22.55 37.24
CA GLU A 420 -10.37 -21.59 38.27
C GLU A 420 -9.54 -20.33 39.24
N GLN A 421 -10.51 -19.27 38.85
CA GLN A 421 -10.59 -17.66 38.74
C GLN A 421 -10.82 -16.77 40.04
N ALA A 422 -10.38 -15.48 40.09
CA ALA A 422 -10.64 -14.55 41.21
C ALA A 422 -10.70 -12.96 41.07
N GLN A 423 -10.14 -12.22 40.08
CA GLN A 423 -10.25 -10.72 39.91
C GLN A 423 -9.77 -10.19 38.51
N ARG A 424 -10.39 -9.13 37.91
CA ARG A 424 -10.22 -8.66 36.50
C ARG A 424 -8.84 -8.11 36.07
N ASN A 425 -8.31 -8.69 34.97
CA ASN A 425 -7.36 -8.22 33.94
C ASN A 425 -5.98 -8.86 33.88
N ALA A 426 -5.90 -10.12 34.28
CA ALA A 426 -5.27 -10.26 35.58
C ALA A 426 -4.19 -11.29 35.78
N GLY A 427 -4.51 -12.57 35.78
CA GLY A 427 -3.60 -13.52 36.41
C GLY A 427 -3.94 -14.97 36.15
N PHE A 428 -3.56 -15.93 37.03
CA PHE A 428 -3.92 -17.38 37.02
C PHE A 428 -2.73 -18.24 37.90
N GLY A 429 -2.73 -18.77 39.24
CA GLY A 429 -1.97 -19.64 40.41
C GLY A 429 -2.00 -21.25 40.95
N THR A 430 -2.15 -21.87 42.26
CA THR A 430 -1.64 -23.24 43.02
C THR A 430 -2.10 -24.88 43.55
N ALA A 431 -3.23 -25.80 43.57
CA ALA A 431 -3.37 -27.43 43.30
C ALA A 431 -4.64 -28.55 43.60
N LYS A 432 -5.40 -29.43 42.71
CA LYS A 432 -6.49 -30.68 42.89
C LYS A 432 -7.61 -31.35 41.81
N LYS A 433 -7.65 -32.68 41.32
CA LYS A 433 -8.50 -33.71 40.37
C LYS A 433 -10.00 -33.67 39.63
N ILE A 434 -10.31 -34.15 38.32
CA ILE A 434 -11.54 -34.88 37.65
C ILE A 434 -11.50 -36.28 36.83
N ALA A 435 -10.44 -37.16 36.83
CA ALA A 435 -10.46 -38.71 36.74
C ALA A 435 -9.58 -39.66 35.79
N GLU A 436 -10.06 -40.72 35.07
CA GLU A 436 -9.35 -41.98 34.54
C GLU A 436 -9.72 -42.71 33.08
N ILE A 437 -9.14 -42.52 31.81
CA ILE A 437 -9.44 -43.10 30.38
C ILE A 437 -8.37 -43.83 29.41
N ILE A 438 -8.79 -44.54 28.29
CA ILE A 438 -8.14 -45.11 27.03
C ILE A 438 -8.47 -44.28 25.77
N THR A 439 -7.58 -43.94 24.79
CA THR A 439 -7.78 -43.38 23.42
C THR A 439 -7.21 -41.99 22.83
N PRO A 440 -7.88 -40.80 22.88
CA PRO A 440 -8.80 -39.98 22.03
C PRO A 440 -8.19 -38.97 21.01
N SER A 441 -8.95 -37.91 20.62
CA SER A 441 -8.43 -36.56 20.28
C SER A 441 -9.40 -35.29 20.27
N SER A 442 -10.72 -35.25 20.56
CA SER A 442 -11.55 -34.04 20.89
C SER A 442 -12.81 -34.20 21.80
N ILE A 443 -13.66 -33.19 22.14
CA ILE A 443 -14.63 -33.30 23.30
C ILE A 443 -15.85 -32.30 23.61
N PHE A 444 -16.71 -31.67 22.77
CA PHE A 444 -17.41 -30.34 23.02
C PHE A 444 -18.21 -30.14 24.35
N LEU A 445 -18.62 -28.90 24.64
CA LEU A 445 -19.52 -28.48 25.74
C LEU A 445 -20.93 -28.08 25.27
N LYS A 446 -22.01 -28.58 25.91
CA LYS A 446 -23.44 -28.19 25.78
C LYS A 446 -24.51 -29.24 26.14
N ASP A 447 -25.71 -28.70 26.35
CA ASP A 447 -26.98 -29.19 26.92
C ASP A 447 -27.60 -30.38 26.25
N LEU A 448 -27.50 -31.50 26.93
CA LEU A 448 -28.16 -32.72 26.65
C LEU A 448 -28.95 -33.30 27.85
N ASP A 449 -29.50 -32.50 28.80
CA ASP A 449 -30.81 -32.89 29.42
C ASP A 449 -31.88 -31.90 29.91
N GLY A 450 -31.86 -30.58 29.77
CA GLY A 450 -33.12 -29.81 29.81
C GLY A 450 -33.64 -29.41 31.17
N ASP A 451 -32.77 -28.73 31.90
CA ASP A 451 -33.19 -27.64 32.76
C ASP A 451 -32.18 -26.50 32.73
N ASP A 452 -31.79 -26.10 31.52
CA ASP A 452 -30.77 -25.09 31.27
C ASP A 452 -29.47 -25.46 32.01
N ILE A 453 -29.03 -26.74 32.00
CA ILE A 453 -27.75 -27.16 32.62
C ILE A 453 -26.97 -28.00 31.62
N ALA A 454 -26.36 -27.28 30.71
CA ALA A 454 -25.74 -27.81 29.53
C ALA A 454 -24.57 -28.74 29.85
N ASP A 455 -24.05 -29.60 28.95
CA ASP A 455 -23.24 -30.78 29.30
C ASP A 455 -21.85 -31.14 28.61
N LEU A 456 -21.23 -32.35 28.80
CA LEU A 456 -20.09 -32.96 28.01
C LEU A 456 -20.28 -34.22 27.18
N LEU A 457 -19.58 -34.25 26.05
CA LEU A 457 -19.32 -35.50 25.35
C LEU A 457 -17.93 -35.61 24.70
N ALA A 458 -17.45 -36.83 24.46
CA ALA A 458 -16.25 -37.09 23.67
C ALA A 458 -16.18 -38.56 23.24
N CYS A 459 -15.02 -38.99 22.74
CA CYS A 459 -14.71 -40.37 22.39
C CYS A 459 -13.27 -40.74 22.78
N SER A 460 -12.72 -41.91 22.38
CA SER A 460 -11.32 -42.29 22.67
C SER A 460 -10.44 -43.32 21.85
N GLU A 461 -9.43 -42.89 21.01
CA GLU A 461 -8.62 -43.51 19.89
C GLU A 461 -8.62 -45.07 19.81
N GLU A 462 -7.49 -45.79 19.62
CA GLU A 462 -7.24 -47.29 19.72
C GLU A 462 -8.39 -48.37 19.92
N SER A 463 -9.70 -48.18 19.62
CA SER A 463 -10.80 -48.90 20.30
C SER A 463 -12.18 -49.24 19.60
N GLY A 464 -12.97 -48.32 18.98
CA GLY A 464 -14.31 -48.56 18.35
C GLY A 464 -15.54 -47.69 18.79
N GLN A 465 -16.24 -48.07 19.87
CA GLN A 465 -16.66 -47.26 21.06
C GLN A 465 -17.35 -45.83 20.98
N VAL A 466 -18.53 -45.50 21.65
CA VAL A 466 -18.97 -44.23 22.42
C VAL A 466 -20.17 -44.44 23.41
N ILE A 467 -20.42 -43.42 24.27
CA ILE A 467 -20.85 -43.38 25.70
C ILE A 467 -21.35 -41.94 26.20
N TRP A 468 -22.09 -41.74 27.35
CA TRP A 468 -22.67 -40.46 28.01
C TRP A 468 -22.36 -40.07 29.55
N TRP A 469 -22.17 -38.74 29.93
CA TRP A 469 -22.08 -37.97 31.26
C TRP A 469 -23.32 -37.24 31.92
N LYS A 470 -23.72 -37.32 33.21
CA LYS A 470 -24.54 -36.21 33.83
C LYS A 470 -23.74 -34.91 34.15
N ASN A 471 -24.38 -33.87 34.73
CA ASN A 471 -24.01 -32.84 35.76
C ASN A 471 -24.93 -32.90 36.99
N ASN A 472 -24.84 -32.00 37.97
CA ASN A 472 -25.80 -31.92 39.10
C ASN A 472 -25.97 -30.52 39.80
N GLY A 473 -25.80 -29.34 39.18
CA GLY A 473 -25.68 -28.02 39.87
C GLY A 473 -24.43 -27.83 40.80
N GLN A 474 -23.49 -26.96 40.41
CA GLN A 474 -22.17 -26.58 41.01
C GLN A 474 -20.83 -27.51 40.99
N ASN A 475 -19.87 -27.30 40.04
CA ASN A 475 -18.58 -27.94 39.54
C ASN A 475 -18.25 -29.44 39.82
N SER A 476 -19.20 -30.39 39.77
CA SER A 476 -19.11 -31.74 40.41
C SER A 476 -20.10 -32.84 39.93
N PHE A 477 -19.60 -34.08 39.84
CA PHE A 477 -20.18 -35.11 38.96
C PHE A 477 -20.34 -36.56 39.57
N GLY A 478 -20.73 -37.55 38.74
CA GLY A 478 -21.24 -38.95 38.98
C GLY A 478 -20.91 -40.09 37.93
N PRO A 479 -21.79 -40.62 37.02
CA PRO A 479 -21.55 -41.90 36.29
C PRO A 479 -21.88 -42.02 34.77
N ALA A 480 -21.53 -43.20 34.24
CA ALA A 480 -21.53 -43.68 32.85
C ALA A 480 -22.80 -44.20 32.18
N VAL A 481 -22.87 -44.05 30.85
CA VAL A 481 -23.76 -44.80 29.94
C VAL A 481 -23.09 -45.18 28.60
N GLN A 482 -22.62 -46.44 28.43
CA GLN A 482 -22.20 -46.97 27.11
C GLN A 482 -23.32 -47.16 26.13
N ILE A 483 -22.98 -46.87 24.86
CA ILE A 483 -23.87 -47.07 23.78
C ILE A 483 -23.34 -48.02 22.71
N VAL A 484 -22.30 -47.73 21.91
CA VAL A 484 -21.99 -48.68 20.81
C VAL A 484 -20.56 -48.69 20.26
N ASN A 485 -20.21 -49.83 19.64
CA ASN A 485 -18.90 -50.30 19.20
C ASN A 485 -18.84 -50.68 17.73
N PHE A 486 -17.62 -50.77 17.20
CA PHE A 486 -17.35 -50.56 15.81
C PHE A 486 -15.87 -51.01 15.36
N GLY A 487 -14.83 -50.19 15.04
CA GLY A 487 -13.51 -50.66 14.45
C GLY A 487 -12.18 -49.86 14.76
N PRO A 488 -11.06 -49.83 13.93
CA PRO A 488 -9.70 -49.13 14.10
C PRO A 488 -9.21 -47.78 13.38
N GLY A 489 -8.50 -46.85 14.10
CA GLY A 489 -8.01 -45.44 13.83
C GLY A 489 -7.97 -44.09 14.74
N THR A 490 -8.71 -43.66 15.84
CA THR A 490 -9.85 -42.62 16.16
C THR A 490 -9.94 -41.01 16.42
N SER A 491 -11.09 -40.26 16.16
CA SER A 491 -11.15 -38.93 15.42
C SER A 491 -12.04 -37.59 15.44
N CYS A 492 -13.10 -37.05 16.09
CA CYS A 492 -13.51 -35.54 16.05
C CYS A 492 -14.81 -35.12 16.78
N VAL A 493 -15.52 -34.00 16.46
CA VAL A 493 -16.65 -33.47 17.28
C VAL A 493 -17.73 -32.56 16.56
N TYR A 494 -18.92 -33.04 16.10
CA TYR A 494 -20.16 -32.22 15.96
C TYR A 494 -21.64 -32.78 16.05
N SER A 495 -22.66 -31.88 15.90
CA SER A 495 -24.12 -31.75 16.33
C SER A 495 -24.99 -30.54 15.86
N ALA A 496 -26.33 -30.64 15.85
CA ALA A 496 -27.35 -29.58 15.64
C ALA A 496 -28.75 -30.17 15.80
N ASP A 497 -29.82 -29.60 16.35
CA ASP A 497 -31.11 -30.28 16.15
C ASP A 497 -31.72 -30.13 14.74
N LEU A 498 -32.34 -31.21 14.22
CA LEU A 498 -32.66 -31.40 12.79
C LEU A 498 -34.10 -31.90 12.16
N ASP A 499 -35.32 -31.99 12.82
CA ASP A 499 -36.74 -32.55 12.50
C ASP A 499 -38.17 -31.92 13.00
N ASP A 500 -38.42 -30.67 13.53
CA ASP A 500 -39.55 -29.99 14.30
C ASP A 500 -39.57 -29.74 15.90
N ASP A 501 -38.54 -29.87 16.82
CA ASP A 501 -38.76 -29.70 18.32
C ASP A 501 -37.79 -28.99 19.29
N GLY A 502 -36.58 -29.48 19.57
CA GLY A 502 -36.05 -29.42 20.96
C GLY A 502 -35.33 -30.68 21.43
N ASP A 503 -34.77 -31.49 20.52
CA ASP A 503 -34.21 -32.82 20.78
C ASP A 503 -32.88 -33.08 19.99
N GLN A 504 -31.81 -32.44 20.39
CA GLN A 504 -30.46 -32.45 19.81
C GLN A 504 -29.52 -33.72 19.49
N ASP A 505 -29.82 -34.96 18.95
CA ASP A 505 -28.90 -35.73 17.84
C ASP A 505 -27.95 -36.90 18.55
N VAL A 506 -26.71 -37.23 18.03
CA VAL A 506 -25.52 -38.14 18.03
C VAL A 506 -24.84 -38.31 16.60
N LEU A 507 -23.78 -37.57 16.20
CA LEU A 507 -23.03 -37.30 14.97
C LEU A 507 -21.43 -37.16 15.05
N VAL A 508 -20.70 -37.79 14.09
CA VAL A 508 -19.31 -38.45 14.02
C VAL A 508 -18.69 -38.41 12.60
N ALA A 509 -17.51 -38.99 12.36
CA ALA A 509 -16.64 -39.01 11.19
C ALA A 509 -15.49 -40.04 11.48
N ASN A 510 -14.84 -40.79 10.54
CA ASN A 510 -14.19 -42.07 10.92
C ASN A 510 -13.23 -42.92 9.97
N GLN A 511 -12.28 -43.81 10.46
CA GLN A 511 -11.30 -44.81 9.85
C GLN A 511 -11.81 -46.21 9.53
N TRP A 512 -10.98 -47.26 9.66
CA TRP A 512 -10.29 -47.96 8.53
C TRP A 512 -11.16 -48.75 7.54
N SER A 513 -12.41 -48.35 7.41
CA SER A 513 -13.46 -49.19 6.89
C SER A 513 -14.68 -48.46 6.37
N ASP A 514 -14.63 -47.14 6.21
CA ASP A 514 -15.48 -46.51 5.20
C ASP A 514 -16.91 -46.41 5.69
N LYS A 515 -17.03 -45.84 6.91
CA LYS A 515 -18.13 -45.78 7.84
C LYS A 515 -18.33 -44.43 8.53
N VAL A 516 -19.57 -44.05 8.67
CA VAL A 516 -20.11 -43.26 9.78
C VAL A 516 -21.33 -44.13 10.29
N VAL A 517 -22.42 -43.68 10.99
CA VAL A 517 -23.83 -44.29 11.07
C VAL A 517 -24.87 -43.33 11.69
N TRP A 518 -26.18 -43.14 11.25
CA TRP A 518 -27.47 -42.42 11.74
C TRP A 518 -28.28 -43.14 12.84
N PHE A 519 -28.93 -42.47 13.81
CA PHE A 519 -30.07 -42.84 14.71
C PHE A 519 -30.76 -41.49 15.11
N GLU A 520 -32.03 -41.48 15.57
CA GLU A 520 -32.87 -40.36 16.19
C GLU A 520 -33.35 -40.68 17.67
N ASN A 521 -34.10 -39.83 18.43
CA ASN A 521 -34.53 -40.07 19.87
C ASN A 521 -35.89 -39.46 20.31
N ASN A 522 -35.97 -38.56 21.32
CA ASN A 522 -37.20 -38.18 22.04
C ASN A 522 -37.10 -37.20 23.25
N GLY A 523 -35.98 -36.53 23.51
CA GLY A 523 -35.88 -35.66 24.69
C GLY A 523 -36.05 -36.44 25.99
N ASN A 524 -35.42 -37.63 26.11
CA ASN A 524 -35.02 -38.24 27.38
C ASN A 524 -34.13 -39.48 27.21
N ALA A 525 -32.83 -39.27 27.14
CA ALA A 525 -31.77 -40.22 27.49
C ALA A 525 -31.67 -41.42 26.51
N GLY A 526 -32.29 -41.40 25.33
CA GLY A 526 -32.95 -42.61 24.80
C GLY A 526 -32.92 -42.83 23.29
N PHE A 527 -31.74 -42.93 22.71
CA PHE A 527 -31.56 -42.90 21.27
C PHE A 527 -31.76 -44.23 20.47
N SER A 528 -31.92 -44.16 19.13
CA SER A 528 -32.48 -45.26 18.29
C SER A 528 -31.55 -46.28 17.59
N THR A 529 -31.37 -46.27 16.24
CA THR A 529 -30.54 -47.26 15.49
C THR A 529 -29.97 -46.79 14.14
N GLU A 530 -28.94 -47.52 13.68
CA GLU A 530 -28.13 -47.34 12.47
C GLU A 530 -28.86 -46.99 11.15
N LYS A 531 -28.55 -45.83 10.54
CA LYS A 531 -29.19 -45.23 9.36
C LYS A 531 -28.11 -44.58 8.43
N PRO A 532 -28.01 -44.91 7.14
CA PRO A 532 -27.02 -44.31 6.21
C PRO A 532 -27.52 -43.13 5.39
N VAL A 533 -26.55 -42.30 5.03
CA VAL A 533 -26.66 -40.87 4.80
C VAL A 533 -25.56 -40.46 3.75
N GLY A 534 -24.31 -40.97 3.68
CA GLY A 534 -23.62 -41.19 2.39
C GLY A 534 -22.14 -41.69 2.28
N GLU A 535 -21.91 -42.59 1.31
CA GLU A 535 -20.77 -43.52 1.32
C GLU A 535 -19.51 -43.24 0.51
N GLY A 536 -18.41 -43.86 0.96
CA GLY A 536 -17.27 -44.23 0.11
C GLY A 536 -16.26 -43.11 -0.03
N LEU A 537 -15.96 -42.46 1.09
CA LEU A 537 -15.45 -41.10 1.17
C LEU A 537 -13.92 -40.92 1.09
N ASN A 538 -13.05 -41.92 1.32
CA ASN A 538 -11.57 -41.89 1.28
C ASN A 538 -10.95 -41.24 2.55
N GLY A 539 -10.08 -41.95 3.26
CA GLY A 539 -10.08 -42.00 4.71
C GLY A 539 -9.20 -41.08 5.58
N ALA A 540 -9.61 -39.87 5.89
CA ALA A 540 -10.25 -39.29 7.06
C ALA A 540 -9.52 -38.90 8.51
N THR A 541 -9.85 -37.85 9.39
CA THR A 541 -10.08 -37.67 10.98
C THR A 541 -10.87 -36.37 11.92
N ASP A 542 -12.15 -35.56 12.00
CA ASP A 542 -13.52 -34.99 11.13
C ASP A 542 -14.80 -34.34 11.86
N ILE A 543 -15.28 -33.05 11.70
CA ILE A 543 -16.62 -32.29 11.50
C ILE A 543 -16.35 -30.77 11.13
N PHE A 544 -17.30 -29.77 10.90
CA PHE A 544 -17.37 -28.30 11.32
C PHE A 544 -18.39 -27.25 10.70
N VAL A 545 -19.33 -26.59 11.41
CA VAL A 545 -20.81 -26.80 11.45
C VAL A 545 -21.65 -25.56 11.06
N GLU A 546 -21.23 -24.80 10.08
CA GLU A 546 -22.07 -23.63 9.81
C GLU A 546 -23.24 -23.95 8.95
N ASP A 547 -24.11 -23.03 9.20
CA ASP A 547 -25.34 -22.62 8.66
C ASP A 547 -24.74 -21.66 7.49
N LEU A 548 -24.78 -21.66 6.08
CA LEU A 548 -25.27 -22.32 4.77
C LEU A 548 -26.14 -21.74 3.55
N PHE A 549 -27.46 -21.43 3.62
CA PHE A 549 -28.33 -21.01 2.47
C PHE A 549 -29.62 -20.15 2.77
N GLY A 550 -29.84 -19.44 3.88
CA GLY A 550 -30.91 -18.40 3.99
C GLY A 550 -32.40 -18.71 3.57
N ASP A 551 -32.88 -19.97 3.65
CA ASP A 551 -34.16 -20.65 3.26
C ASP A 551 -34.74 -21.84 4.15
N GLY A 552 -34.08 -23.02 4.25
CA GLY A 552 -34.10 -24.24 5.14
C GLY A 552 -33.23 -24.45 6.45
N LEU A 553 -32.40 -25.52 6.63
CA LEU A 553 -31.97 -25.98 7.98
C LEU A 553 -30.55 -26.72 8.08
N PRO A 554 -29.98 -27.07 9.26
CA PRO A 554 -28.80 -27.92 9.70
C PRO A 554 -27.88 -28.86 8.83
N ASP A 555 -26.88 -28.37 8.06
CA ASP A 555 -25.96 -28.91 6.99
C ASP A 555 -24.76 -29.77 7.42
N ILE A 556 -24.03 -30.45 6.50
CA ILE A 556 -22.82 -31.31 6.70
C ILE A 556 -21.60 -30.89 5.75
N LEU A 557 -20.32 -31.17 5.97
CA LEU A 557 -19.28 -31.00 4.94
C LEU A 557 -18.08 -31.87 5.25
N VAL A 558 -17.00 -32.01 4.46
CA VAL A 558 -16.01 -33.14 4.53
C VAL A 558 -14.60 -32.74 3.96
N ALA A 559 -13.47 -33.36 4.34
CA ALA A 559 -12.14 -32.79 4.00
C ALA A 559 -10.95 -33.71 4.33
N SER A 560 -10.03 -33.98 3.42
CA SER A 560 -10.11 -34.71 2.17
C SER A 560 -8.85 -35.49 1.69
N LYS A 561 -7.85 -35.60 2.57
CA LYS A 561 -6.64 -36.41 2.84
C LYS A 561 -6.18 -37.59 2.06
N TYR A 562 -6.80 -38.00 0.99
CA TYR A 562 -6.01 -38.48 -0.13
C TYR A 562 -6.80 -38.31 -1.46
N SER A 563 -8.01 -37.65 -1.56
CA SER A 563 -8.85 -37.29 -2.78
C SER A 563 -10.45 -37.12 -2.80
N ARG A 564 -11.22 -36.08 -2.29
CA ARG A 564 -12.46 -35.44 -2.97
C ARG A 564 -13.62 -34.50 -2.38
N VAL A 565 -13.46 -33.48 -1.53
CA VAL A 565 -14.30 -32.21 -1.36
C VAL A 565 -15.64 -31.86 -2.14
N SER A 566 -16.81 -31.68 -1.51
CA SER A 566 -18.17 -31.75 -2.11
C SER A 566 -19.41 -31.16 -1.30
N TYR A 567 -20.64 -31.78 -1.37
CA TYR A 567 -21.95 -31.54 -0.65
C TYR A 567 -22.92 -32.81 -0.61
N PHE A 568 -23.87 -33.07 0.34
CA PHE A 568 -25.01 -34.07 0.27
C PHE A 568 -26.47 -33.48 0.35
N GLN A 569 -26.71 -32.22 0.77
CA GLN A 569 -28.02 -31.50 0.96
C GLN A 569 -29.30 -32.25 1.36
N ASN A 570 -29.91 -31.81 2.45
CA ASN A 570 -31.25 -32.20 2.95
C ASN A 570 -32.35 -31.41 2.25
N ILE A 571 -33.61 -31.80 2.33
CA ILE A 571 -34.68 -31.25 1.47
C ILE A 571 -36.09 -31.25 2.13
N GLY A 572 -36.18 -31.53 3.43
CA GLY A 572 -37.38 -31.62 4.27
C GLY A 572 -38.01 -33.02 4.48
N ASN A 573 -38.16 -33.53 5.75
CA ASN A 573 -38.76 -34.83 6.24
C ASN A 573 -37.98 -36.24 6.23
N LYS A 574 -36.87 -36.44 6.97
CA LYS A 574 -35.93 -37.64 7.03
C LYS A 574 -35.08 -38.12 5.76
N THR A 575 -34.66 -37.31 4.73
CA THR A 575 -34.03 -37.64 3.38
C THR A 575 -33.10 -36.61 2.59
N PHE A 576 -31.82 -36.89 2.18
CA PHE A 576 -30.85 -35.94 1.52
C PHE A 576 -30.77 -36.21 -0.01
N SER A 577 -29.73 -35.75 -0.74
CA SER A 577 -29.78 -35.61 -2.23
C SER A 577 -28.66 -36.36 -3.06
N PRO A 578 -28.22 -36.00 -4.33
CA PRO A 578 -27.24 -36.73 -5.22
C PRO A 578 -26.15 -35.94 -6.13
N GLU A 579 -26.14 -35.87 -7.48
CA GLU A 579 -24.89 -35.70 -8.34
C GLU A 579 -24.51 -34.29 -8.98
N ILE A 580 -23.31 -33.67 -8.75
CA ILE A 580 -22.54 -32.72 -9.68
C ILE A 580 -20.94 -32.74 -9.58
N VAL A 581 -20.18 -31.61 -9.36
CA VAL A 581 -18.66 -31.43 -9.43
C VAL A 581 -18.08 -30.23 -8.58
N ILE A 582 -16.84 -30.31 -7.98
CA ILE A 582 -16.02 -29.25 -7.27
C ILE A 582 -14.46 -29.39 -7.61
N GLU A 583 -13.45 -29.15 -6.73
CA GLU A 583 -11.97 -29.19 -6.99
C GLU A 583 -11.37 -30.59 -7.33
N ASN A 584 -10.16 -30.63 -7.91
CA ASN A 584 -9.26 -31.79 -8.00
C ASN A 584 -7.73 -31.54 -7.70
N MET A 585 -7.15 -32.26 -6.70
CA MET A 585 -5.73 -32.65 -6.46
C MET A 585 -4.91 -31.98 -5.31
N MET A 586 -5.10 -32.49 -4.09
CA MET A 586 -5.21 -31.72 -2.85
C MET A 586 -4.32 -32.23 -1.65
N ASN A 587 -3.16 -32.91 -1.87
CA ASN A 587 -2.24 -33.80 -1.03
C ASN A 587 -1.95 -33.47 0.51
N GLY A 588 -1.08 -34.19 1.27
CA GLY A 588 -1.19 -34.57 2.75
C GLY A 588 -1.10 -33.53 3.88
N VAL A 589 -1.49 -33.85 5.17
CA VAL A 589 -2.38 -33.01 6.10
C VAL A 589 -2.72 -33.39 7.63
N GLU A 590 -3.48 -32.58 8.47
CA GLU A 590 -4.00 -32.59 9.92
C GLU A 590 -5.35 -31.87 10.63
N LYS A 591 -6.39 -31.04 10.18
CA LYS A 591 -7.58 -30.30 10.95
C LYS A 591 -9.02 -29.83 10.32
N VAL A 592 -9.98 -28.93 10.86
CA VAL A 592 -11.32 -28.32 10.25
C VAL A 592 -12.05 -27.04 10.97
N TRP A 593 -12.82 -26.00 10.41
CA TRP A 593 -13.57 -24.75 11.03
C TRP A 593 -14.97 -24.13 10.55
N ALA A 594 -15.53 -23.01 11.17
CA ALA A 594 -16.78 -22.16 11.02
C ALA A 594 -16.95 -20.95 12.06
N LEU A 595 -17.65 -19.82 11.76
CA LEU A 595 -18.56 -18.89 12.57
C LEU A 595 -19.12 -17.60 11.85
N ASP A 596 -18.67 -16.38 12.13
CA ASP A 596 -18.92 -15.06 11.35
C ASP A 596 -17.11 -13.98 9.13
N MET A 597 -17.35 -13.63 7.77
CA MET A 597 -16.29 -13.56 6.63
C MET A 597 -16.24 -12.72 5.33
N ASP A 598 -17.22 -12.30 4.54
CA ASP A 598 -17.15 -11.05 3.72
C ASP A 598 -18.25 -10.04 4.01
N GLY A 599 -19.22 -10.40 4.87
CA GLY A 599 -19.93 -9.69 5.98
C GLY A 599 -20.61 -8.36 5.69
N ASP A 600 -20.48 -7.93 4.45
CA ASP A 600 -21.61 -7.87 3.52
C ASP A 600 -22.92 -8.59 3.98
N GLY A 601 -22.83 -9.77 4.61
CA GLY A 601 -23.86 -10.50 5.34
C GLY A 601 -24.24 -11.78 4.63
N ASP A 602 -23.67 -12.92 5.02
CA ASP A 602 -23.72 -14.21 4.31
C ASP A 602 -23.46 -15.43 5.22
N ASN A 603 -22.56 -16.37 4.86
CA ASN A 603 -21.59 -17.24 5.61
C ASN A 603 -20.65 -17.93 4.48
N ASP A 604 -19.83 -19.01 4.64
CA ASP A 604 -18.93 -19.82 3.71
C ASP A 604 -17.59 -20.49 4.25
N ILE A 605 -17.24 -21.76 3.87
CA ILE A 605 -16.31 -22.79 4.48
C ILE A 605 -14.80 -22.44 4.84
N LEU A 606 -13.69 -23.24 4.68
CA LEU A 606 -12.16 -22.97 4.57
C LEU A 606 -11.24 -24.26 4.62
N THR A 607 -10.68 -24.91 3.57
CA THR A 607 -9.87 -26.19 3.69
C THR A 607 -8.34 -26.02 3.52
N HIS A 608 -7.51 -26.78 4.21
CA HIS A 608 -6.14 -26.58 4.73
C HIS A 608 -5.26 -27.83 4.52
N ASN A 609 -3.91 -27.76 4.53
CA ASN A 609 -3.15 -28.98 4.21
C ASN A 609 -1.78 -29.30 4.91
N TYR A 610 -0.71 -29.87 4.30
CA TYR A 610 0.68 -29.84 4.86
C TYR A 610 1.48 -28.71 4.19
N ASP A 611 1.09 -28.27 2.98
CA ASP A 611 1.69 -27.17 2.22
C ASP A 611 0.76 -26.30 1.30
N LYS A 612 -0.56 -26.08 1.52
CA LYS A 612 -1.46 -24.91 1.23
C LYS A 612 -2.71 -25.00 2.14
N LEU A 613 -3.78 -24.28 1.78
CA LEU A 613 -4.83 -23.65 2.61
C LEU A 613 -5.79 -22.91 1.77
N ILE A 614 -7.04 -22.65 2.22
CA ILE A 614 -8.01 -22.25 1.25
C ILE A 614 -9.28 -21.43 1.53
N TRP A 615 -9.21 -20.19 0.95
CA TRP A 615 -10.13 -19.13 0.39
C TRP A 615 -11.30 -19.51 -0.62
N TYR A 616 -12.50 -20.02 -0.28
CA TYR A 616 -13.67 -20.22 -1.14
C TYR A 616 -14.98 -19.44 -0.86
N GLU A 617 -14.92 -18.12 -0.75
CA GLU A 617 -16.03 -17.12 -0.83
C GLU A 617 -17.39 -17.39 -1.59
N ARG A 618 -18.37 -16.45 -1.47
CA ARG A 618 -19.76 -16.33 -2.02
C ARG A 618 -19.92 -15.40 -3.27
N ALA A 619 -21.08 -15.30 -3.94
CA ALA A 619 -21.49 -14.21 -4.90
C ALA A 619 -23.02 -14.04 -5.23
N ASN A 620 -24.01 -14.52 -4.44
CA ASN A 620 -25.47 -14.15 -4.36
C ASN A 620 -26.35 -15.25 -3.69
N SER A 621 -27.70 -15.12 -3.64
CA SER A 621 -28.66 -16.06 -2.96
C SER A 621 -29.49 -17.02 -3.85
N SER A 622 -29.14 -17.26 -5.12
CA SER A 622 -29.86 -18.18 -6.07
C SER A 622 -29.12 -19.36 -6.81
N GLY A 623 -27.94 -19.79 -6.38
CA GLY A 623 -27.02 -20.85 -6.84
C GLY A 623 -25.84 -20.46 -7.79
N VAL A 624 -24.61 -21.00 -7.54
CA VAL A 624 -23.52 -21.39 -8.51
C VAL A 624 -22.46 -20.33 -9.00
N ARG A 625 -21.25 -20.09 -8.39
CA ARG A 625 -20.04 -19.43 -9.09
C ARG A 625 -18.52 -19.50 -8.61
N SER A 626 -18.10 -19.95 -7.43
CA SER A 626 -16.71 -20.45 -7.15
C SER A 626 -15.41 -19.77 -7.75
N MET A 627 -14.94 -18.59 -7.28
CA MET A 627 -13.84 -17.77 -7.87
C MET A 627 -12.37 -18.03 -7.43
N ARG A 628 -11.85 -19.21 -7.77
CA ARG A 628 -10.57 -19.81 -7.29
C ARG A 628 -9.33 -18.88 -7.29
N HIS A 629 -8.82 -18.47 -6.11
CA HIS A 629 -7.61 -17.61 -5.93
C HIS A 629 -6.48 -18.27 -5.08
N VAL A 630 -5.65 -17.53 -4.30
CA VAL A 630 -4.64 -17.96 -3.28
C VAL A 630 -4.46 -16.80 -2.28
N ILE A 631 -4.47 -17.09 -0.97
CA ILE A 631 -4.12 -16.21 0.15
C ILE A 631 -2.62 -15.87 0.10
N ASN A 632 -1.75 -16.86 -0.16
CA ASN A 632 -0.33 -16.75 0.21
C ASN A 632 0.68 -16.40 -0.88
N GLU A 633 0.21 -15.94 -2.02
CA GLU A 633 0.80 -16.06 -3.37
C GLU A 633 2.34 -16.06 -3.57
N ASN A 634 3.13 -15.36 -2.77
CA ASN A 634 4.57 -15.21 -3.02
C ASN A 634 5.49 -16.07 -2.14
N ASP A 635 4.94 -17.03 -1.39
CA ASP A 635 5.68 -17.75 -0.33
C ASP A 635 5.50 -19.29 -0.30
N TYR A 636 6.11 -19.99 0.67
CA TYR A 636 6.48 -21.44 0.58
C TYR A 636 6.36 -22.19 1.94
N LEU A 637 5.91 -23.46 2.05
CA LEU A 637 5.28 -24.02 3.28
C LEU A 637 5.40 -25.50 3.89
N TYR A 638 6.31 -25.78 4.85
CA TYR A 638 6.50 -27.06 5.60
C TYR A 638 5.39 -27.38 6.64
N ASN A 639 4.61 -28.45 6.48
CA ASN A 639 3.83 -29.17 7.53
C ASN A 639 3.30 -28.32 8.70
N ILE A 640 2.56 -27.26 8.41
CA ILE A 640 1.18 -27.02 8.88
C ILE A 640 0.57 -27.92 10.01
N GLY A 641 -0.45 -27.41 10.73
CA GLY A 641 -1.53 -28.24 11.26
C GLY A 641 -2.49 -27.68 12.34
N PHE A 642 -2.75 -26.37 12.54
CA PHE A 642 -3.81 -25.76 13.43
C PHE A 642 -4.12 -24.19 13.23
N VAL A 643 -5.33 -23.68 13.62
CA VAL A 643 -6.36 -22.92 12.88
C VAL A 643 -7.62 -22.46 13.75
N PHE A 644 -8.59 -21.50 13.46
CA PHE A 644 -10.00 -21.15 14.05
C PHE A 644 -11.14 -20.39 13.04
N PRO A 645 -11.99 -19.21 12.92
CA PRO A 645 -12.36 -17.75 13.58
C PRO A 645 -12.00 -17.11 15.14
N ALA A 646 -11.99 -15.72 14.67
CA ALA A 646 -10.97 -14.55 14.80
C ALA A 646 -10.98 -13.19 15.61
N ASP A 647 -11.95 -12.30 15.80
CA ASP A 647 -11.76 -10.80 16.08
C ASP A 647 -10.32 -10.07 15.90
N VAL A 648 -9.94 -9.33 14.76
CA VAL A 648 -8.56 -8.75 14.35
C VAL A 648 -8.23 -7.29 13.79
N ASN A 649 -9.16 -6.31 13.80
CA ASN A 649 -9.14 -4.99 14.44
C ASN A 649 -10.44 -4.16 14.23
N GLY A 650 -11.60 -4.76 14.52
CA GLY A 650 -12.77 -4.05 15.06
C GLY A 650 -13.96 -3.44 14.28
N ASP A 651 -14.46 -3.86 13.09
CA ASP A 651 -15.90 -3.62 12.66
C ASP A 651 -16.53 -4.63 11.62
N GLY A 652 -15.80 -5.20 10.63
CA GLY A 652 -16.19 -6.44 9.89
C GLY A 652 -15.09 -7.28 9.19
N LEU A 653 -14.34 -6.94 8.12
CA LEU A 653 -12.89 -7.25 7.82
C LEU A 653 -12.08 -8.60 7.99
N MET A 654 -12.65 -9.78 8.28
CA MET A 654 -12.26 -11.26 8.29
C MET A 654 -10.72 -11.67 8.34
N ASP A 655 -10.25 -12.88 8.72
CA ASP A 655 -8.81 -13.08 9.08
C ASP A 655 -8.33 -14.50 9.45
N VAL A 656 -7.65 -15.19 8.55
CA VAL A 656 -7.54 -16.65 8.49
C VAL A 656 -6.21 -17.18 9.09
N PHE A 657 -6.07 -17.26 10.45
CA PHE A 657 -4.88 -17.62 11.33
C PHE A 657 -4.18 -19.02 11.58
N THR A 658 -2.84 -19.08 11.68
CA THR A 658 -1.94 -19.96 10.88
C THR A 658 -0.56 -20.56 11.41
N SER A 659 -0.13 -21.84 11.29
CA SER A 659 1.31 -22.12 10.98
C SER A 659 1.77 -23.34 10.08
N TRP A 660 2.87 -24.12 10.34
CA TRP A 660 4.34 -23.96 10.09
C TRP A 660 5.34 -25.01 10.69
N GLY A 661 5.25 -26.31 10.43
CA GLY A 661 6.48 -27.13 10.27
C GLY A 661 7.15 -27.77 11.49
N GLN A 662 8.41 -27.38 11.77
CA GLN A 662 9.24 -28.03 12.83
C GLN A 662 9.98 -27.15 13.91
N SER A 663 10.42 -25.85 13.77
CA SER A 663 11.38 -25.07 14.78
C SER A 663 10.51 -23.80 15.38
N GLY A 664 10.61 -22.48 15.10
CA GLY A 664 9.85 -21.33 15.72
C GLY A 664 9.35 -20.09 14.87
N ASN A 665 8.26 -20.15 14.06
CA ASN A 665 7.94 -19.35 12.82
C ASN A 665 6.70 -18.52 12.78
N ILE A 666 6.66 -17.56 13.65
CA ILE A 666 5.30 -17.15 14.07
C ILE A 666 5.51 -15.66 13.71
N SER A 667 4.84 -15.07 12.72
CA SER A 667 3.79 -15.37 11.72
C SER A 667 2.44 -14.68 11.99
N TRP A 668 2.26 -13.49 11.38
CA TRP A 668 0.97 -12.81 11.26
C TRP A 668 0.47 -12.61 9.83
N PHE A 669 -0.73 -13.10 9.49
CA PHE A 669 -1.19 -12.93 8.13
C PHE A 669 -2.13 -11.75 7.91
N GLN A 670 -2.46 -10.96 8.94
CA GLN A 670 -3.02 -9.60 8.93
C GLN A 670 -4.20 -9.26 7.97
N GLN A 671 -4.77 -8.04 7.84
CA GLN A 671 -5.61 -7.66 6.68
C GLN A 671 -5.65 -6.17 6.20
N GLU A 672 -6.47 -5.85 5.16
CA GLU A 672 -6.78 -4.51 4.60
C GLU A 672 -8.21 -4.42 3.97
N PRO A 673 -8.70 -3.29 3.37
CA PRO A 673 -10.07 -3.18 2.81
C PRO A 673 -10.22 -3.21 1.29
N GLU A 674 -9.67 -2.21 0.57
CA GLU A 674 -10.05 -1.92 -0.83
C GLU A 674 -9.78 -3.03 -1.86
N THR A 675 -8.51 -3.45 -1.97
CA THR A 675 -7.95 -4.04 -3.19
C THR A 675 -7.73 -5.54 -3.19
N LYS A 676 -8.44 -6.31 -2.38
CA LYS A 676 -8.28 -7.75 -2.26
C LYS A 676 -6.84 -8.34 -2.46
N GLN A 677 -5.75 -7.69 -2.00
CA GLN A 677 -4.31 -7.94 -2.29
C GLN A 677 -3.52 -8.07 -0.96
N PHE A 678 -2.58 -9.04 -0.78
CA PHE A 678 -2.37 -9.80 0.50
C PHE A 678 -1.07 -9.46 1.30
N SER A 679 -0.93 -8.58 2.31
CA SER A 679 0.42 -8.08 2.70
C SER A 679 1.32 -8.83 3.72
N LYS A 680 2.25 -9.71 3.31
CA LYS A 680 3.19 -10.34 4.28
C LYS A 680 3.93 -9.39 5.27
N GLN A 681 3.59 -9.37 6.57
CA GLN A 681 4.20 -8.60 7.65
C GLN A 681 4.57 -9.32 8.97
N GLY A 682 5.79 -9.06 9.44
CA GLY A 682 6.46 -9.65 10.58
C GLY A 682 6.20 -9.16 11.98
N ILE A 683 5.71 -10.09 12.80
CA ILE A 683 5.96 -10.33 14.22
C ILE A 683 7.46 -10.24 14.56
N ALA A 684 7.81 -9.88 15.81
CA ALA A 684 9.22 -9.71 16.20
C ALA A 684 10.02 -11.04 16.26
N PRO A 685 11.34 -11.05 16.55
CA PRO A 685 12.14 -12.26 16.34
C PRO A 685 12.18 -13.25 17.53
N HIS A 686 11.65 -14.47 17.32
CA HIS A 686 11.20 -15.37 18.40
C HIS A 686 11.94 -16.66 18.66
N ILE A 687 11.88 -17.10 19.93
CA ILE A 687 12.40 -18.39 20.41
C ILE A 687 11.32 -19.12 21.22
N ILE A 688 10.30 -19.54 20.48
CA ILE A 688 9.16 -20.31 20.95
C ILE A 688 8.84 -21.36 19.87
N ASN A 689 8.46 -22.61 20.24
CA ASN A 689 8.67 -23.77 19.35
C ASN A 689 7.90 -25.16 19.75
N GLY A 690 6.84 -25.70 19.08
CA GLY A 690 5.95 -26.88 19.39
C GLY A 690 5.19 -27.92 18.41
N PRO A 691 3.81 -28.11 18.25
CA PRO A 691 2.50 -27.74 18.92
C PRO A 691 1.13 -28.47 18.51
N VAL A 692 -0.07 -27.91 18.86
CA VAL A 692 -1.37 -27.84 18.07
C VAL A 692 -2.28 -26.57 18.36
N VAL A 693 -3.26 -26.58 19.27
CA VAL A 693 -4.54 -25.77 19.33
C VAL A 693 -4.66 -24.44 20.18
N LEU A 694 -5.60 -23.50 19.93
CA LEU A 694 -5.50 -22.04 20.28
C LEU A 694 -6.85 -21.21 20.38
N ASN A 695 -6.86 -19.86 20.65
CA ASN A 695 -8.11 -19.03 20.80
C ASN A 695 -8.27 -17.46 20.72
N ALA A 696 -9.02 -16.72 21.61
CA ALA A 696 -8.86 -15.30 22.12
C ALA A 696 -9.97 -14.48 22.90
N THR A 697 -9.63 -13.30 23.53
CA THR A 697 -10.05 -12.98 24.94
C THR A 697 -9.58 -11.76 25.78
N ASP A 698 -10.38 -10.84 26.37
CA ASP A 698 -9.84 -9.66 27.13
C ASP A 698 -8.78 -9.88 28.25
N VAL A 699 -7.48 -9.65 27.98
CA VAL A 699 -6.36 -9.91 28.92
C VAL A 699 -5.70 -8.64 29.50
N ASP A 700 -5.29 -7.64 28.70
CA ASP A 700 -4.53 -6.46 29.19
C ASP A 700 -5.37 -5.17 29.33
N GLY A 701 -6.65 -5.18 28.95
CA GLY A 701 -7.69 -4.20 29.28
C GLY A 701 -7.57 -2.77 28.74
N ASP A 702 -6.91 -2.52 27.60
CA ASP A 702 -6.93 -1.25 26.87
C ASP A 702 -7.89 -1.13 25.64
N GLY A 703 -7.93 -2.08 24.69
CA GLY A 703 -8.81 -2.12 23.52
C GLY A 703 -8.85 -3.32 22.51
N GLN A 704 -8.05 -4.38 22.64
CA GLN A 704 -7.41 -5.08 21.53
C GLN A 704 -6.72 -6.42 22.00
N ASN A 705 -6.36 -7.42 21.19
CA ASN A 705 -6.04 -8.85 21.48
C ASN A 705 -4.69 -9.41 22.02
N ASP A 706 -4.58 -10.70 22.41
CA ASP A 706 -3.47 -11.33 23.13
C ASP A 706 -3.23 -12.85 22.71
N LEU A 707 -2.77 -13.17 21.49
CA LEU A 707 -2.30 -14.47 20.88
C LEU A 707 -2.02 -15.86 21.49
N ILE A 708 -2.34 -16.23 22.71
CA ILE A 708 -1.88 -17.47 23.38
C ILE A 708 -1.47 -18.82 22.61
N SER A 709 -0.32 -18.91 21.89
CA SER A 709 0.37 -19.95 21.04
C SER A 709 0.60 -21.53 21.22
N ALA A 710 -0.36 -22.47 21.36
CA ALA A 710 -0.31 -23.97 21.51
C ALA A 710 0.94 -24.91 21.56
N SER A 711 2.19 -24.57 21.93
CA SER A 711 3.34 -25.31 21.35
C SER A 711 3.90 -26.60 22.08
N TYR A 712 4.46 -27.70 21.48
CA TYR A 712 4.94 -29.03 22.01
C TYR A 712 6.45 -29.54 22.26
N LEU A 713 7.61 -28.83 22.27
CA LEU A 713 8.96 -29.42 22.67
C LEU A 713 9.97 -28.85 23.78
N ASP A 714 9.74 -27.74 24.51
CA ASP A 714 10.49 -27.21 25.71
C ASP A 714 9.65 -26.54 26.82
N ASN A 715 8.40 -26.24 26.52
CA ASN A 715 7.24 -26.22 27.40
C ASN A 715 6.90 -24.86 28.00
N LYS A 716 6.02 -24.09 27.34
CA LYS A 716 5.36 -22.92 27.90
C LYS A 716 3.93 -22.68 27.28
N ILE A 717 2.88 -22.19 27.93
CA ILE A 717 1.92 -21.22 27.29
C ILE A 717 2.66 -19.88 27.25
N ALA A 718 2.34 -18.88 26.41
CA ALA A 718 3.08 -17.61 26.28
C ALA A 718 2.24 -16.24 26.19
N TRP A 719 2.82 -15.02 26.39
CA TRP A 719 2.20 -13.64 26.43
C TRP A 719 2.67 -12.68 25.21
N PHE A 720 2.07 -11.54 24.73
CA PHE A 720 2.56 -10.46 23.77
C PHE A 720 1.84 -9.04 23.56
N LYS A 721 2.22 -7.94 24.23
CA LYS A 721 1.62 -6.57 24.02
C LYS A 721 1.58 -5.92 22.59
N ASN A 722 0.56 -5.07 22.46
CA ASN A 722 0.12 -4.16 21.40
C ASN A 722 0.70 -2.77 21.54
N GLU A 723 1.30 -2.27 20.46
CA GLU A 723 1.77 -0.89 20.35
C GLU A 723 1.56 -0.37 18.90
N MET A 724 1.27 0.91 18.66
CA MET A 724 1.11 1.42 17.27
C MET A 724 2.45 1.29 16.50
N VAL A 725 2.45 1.27 15.16
CA VAL A 725 3.67 1.64 14.42
C VAL A 725 4.10 3.04 14.84
N PRO A 726 5.39 3.24 15.18
CA PRO A 726 5.90 4.58 15.38
C PRO A 726 5.84 5.35 14.06
N GLU A 727 5.00 6.39 14.00
CA GLU A 727 4.90 7.25 12.82
C GLU A 727 6.29 7.68 12.28
N PHE A 728 6.40 7.74 10.95
CA PHE A 728 7.50 8.40 10.28
C PHE A 728 7.46 9.93 10.48
N SER A 729 7.99 10.37 11.64
CA SER A 729 8.28 11.77 12.00
C SER A 729 8.93 12.63 10.89
N ALA A 730 9.57 12.00 9.90
CA ALA A 730 9.80 12.58 8.57
C ALA A 730 9.75 11.52 7.47
N GLN A 731 9.09 11.85 6.36
CA GLN A 731 9.06 11.07 5.11
C GLN A 731 10.01 11.68 4.05
N PRO A 732 10.54 10.88 3.10
CA PRO A 732 11.30 11.43 1.99
C PRO A 732 10.43 12.29 1.08
N ASN A 733 11.05 13.24 0.38
CA ASN A 733 10.39 14.20 -0.49
C ASN A 733 11.06 14.16 -1.87
N ASP A 734 10.29 14.38 -2.93
CA ASP A 734 10.79 14.44 -4.31
C ASP A 734 11.90 15.48 -4.47
N ALA A 735 12.89 15.17 -5.32
CA ALA A 735 14.05 16.01 -5.57
C ALA A 735 14.28 16.21 -7.07
N ALA A 736 14.49 17.46 -7.49
CA ALA A 736 14.87 17.82 -8.85
C ALA A 736 16.25 18.50 -8.87
N ILE A 737 17.12 18.13 -9.82
CA ILE A 737 18.46 18.72 -9.97
C ILE A 737 18.86 18.94 -11.44
N CYS A 738 19.77 19.88 -11.70
CA CYS A 738 20.31 20.14 -13.04
C CYS A 738 21.61 19.36 -13.32
N GLN A 739 21.52 18.33 -14.18
CA GLN A 739 22.54 17.49 -14.86
C GLN A 739 23.70 16.89 -14.04
N SER A 740 24.28 17.62 -13.10
CA SER A 740 25.33 17.17 -12.19
C SER A 740 25.12 17.84 -10.84
N GLY A 741 24.86 17.07 -9.79
CA GLY A 741 24.45 17.63 -8.51
C GLY A 741 24.36 16.62 -7.38
N GLN A 742 23.69 17.02 -6.31
CA GLN A 742 23.48 16.22 -5.11
C GLN A 742 22.02 16.37 -4.68
N ALA A 743 21.30 15.25 -4.62
CA ALA A 743 19.99 15.15 -4.01
C ALA A 743 20.13 14.58 -2.58
N THR A 744 19.21 14.96 -1.69
CA THR A 744 19.21 14.50 -0.30
C THR A 744 17.80 14.10 0.10
N PHE A 745 17.61 12.81 0.37
CA PHE A 745 16.36 12.26 0.90
C PHE A 745 16.53 12.04 2.40
N MET A 746 15.48 12.34 3.18
CA MET A 746 15.48 12.18 4.63
C MET A 746 14.29 11.35 5.05
N SER A 747 14.48 10.43 5.98
CA SER A 747 13.42 9.63 6.57
C SER A 747 13.75 9.43 8.05
N SER A 748 12.74 9.56 8.91
CA SER A 748 12.92 9.52 10.37
C SER A 748 11.69 8.90 11.01
N MET A 749 11.90 7.87 11.82
CA MET A 749 10.90 7.18 12.65
C MET A 749 11.35 7.28 14.11
N GLN A 750 10.43 7.43 15.06
CA GLN A 750 10.82 7.50 16.47
C GLN A 750 11.37 6.15 16.94
N ASP A 751 12.43 6.19 17.77
CA ASP A 751 13.07 5.03 18.41
C ASP A 751 13.56 3.90 17.48
N ALA A 752 13.55 4.13 16.15
CA ALA A 752 14.09 3.22 15.16
C ALA A 752 15.60 2.94 15.37
N SER A 753 15.91 1.66 15.52
CA SER A 753 17.24 1.10 15.80
C SER A 753 18.21 1.15 14.60
N ALA A 754 17.68 1.12 13.37
CA ALA A 754 18.44 1.20 12.14
C ALA A 754 17.59 1.78 10.99
N PHE A 755 18.23 2.11 9.88
CA PHE A 755 17.62 2.56 8.63
C PHE A 755 18.33 1.85 7.47
N LYS A 756 17.65 1.63 6.35
CA LYS A 756 18.19 0.98 5.14
C LYS A 756 17.48 1.51 3.89
N TRP A 757 18.20 2.18 2.99
CA TRP A 757 17.60 2.74 1.79
C TRP A 757 17.53 1.75 0.62
N GLN A 758 16.50 1.90 -0.20
CA GLN A 758 16.26 1.15 -1.43
C GLN A 758 15.96 2.11 -2.60
N MET A 759 16.15 1.65 -3.84
CA MET A 759 15.75 2.39 -5.04
C MET A 759 15.11 1.51 -6.12
N THR A 760 14.40 2.11 -7.07
CA THR A 760 14.12 1.49 -8.38
C THR A 760 15.25 1.82 -9.37
N PRO A 761 15.97 0.84 -9.97
CA PRO A 761 17.12 1.13 -10.85
C PRO A 761 16.75 1.68 -12.24
N ASP A 762 15.47 1.58 -12.60
CA ASP A 762 14.86 2.02 -13.86
C ASP A 762 13.34 2.19 -13.64
N LEU A 763 12.54 2.17 -14.71
CA LEU A 763 11.07 2.21 -14.65
C LEU A 763 10.40 0.91 -14.16
N SER A 764 11.15 -0.02 -13.56
CA SER A 764 10.58 -1.15 -12.82
C SER A 764 9.90 -0.69 -11.53
N ARG A 765 8.95 -1.51 -11.03
CA ARG A 765 8.24 -1.27 -9.76
C ARG A 765 8.96 -1.86 -8.54
N SER A 766 10.07 -2.57 -8.73
CA SER A 766 10.71 -3.37 -7.70
C SER A 766 11.88 -2.61 -7.04
N PHE A 767 11.79 -2.41 -5.73
CA PHE A 767 12.86 -1.80 -4.94
C PHE A 767 14.01 -2.79 -4.69
N VAL A 768 15.24 -2.28 -4.77
CA VAL A 768 16.46 -3.03 -4.39
C VAL A 768 17.29 -2.22 -3.38
N ASP A 769 17.90 -2.91 -2.42
CA ASP A 769 18.81 -2.32 -1.42
C ASP A 769 19.99 -1.61 -2.11
N ILE A 770 20.23 -0.34 -1.75
CA ILE A 770 21.38 0.42 -2.27
C ILE A 770 22.58 0.36 -1.33
N THR A 771 23.78 0.46 -1.88
CA THR A 771 25.05 0.29 -1.14
C THR A 771 25.91 1.55 -1.16
N GLU A 772 26.59 1.81 -0.03
CA GLU A 772 27.50 2.95 0.15
C GLU A 772 28.63 2.92 -0.90
N GLY A 773 28.80 4.00 -1.65
CA GLY A 773 29.68 4.01 -2.81
C GLY A 773 29.91 5.39 -3.44
N GLU A 774 30.07 5.41 -4.77
CA GLU A 774 30.33 6.65 -5.53
C GLU A 774 29.07 7.53 -5.65
N TYR A 775 27.91 6.90 -5.88
CA TYR A 775 26.64 7.58 -6.10
C TYR A 775 25.77 7.70 -4.84
N PHE A 776 25.93 6.84 -3.85
CA PHE A 776 25.10 6.83 -2.63
C PHE A 776 25.97 6.93 -1.39
N SER A 777 25.55 7.78 -0.45
CA SER A 777 26.16 7.86 0.88
C SER A 777 25.11 8.09 1.96
N GLY A 778 25.31 7.47 3.12
CA GLY A 778 24.32 7.46 4.21
C GLY A 778 23.24 6.37 4.06
N VAL A 779 23.48 5.33 3.27
CA VAL A 779 22.47 4.30 2.90
C VAL A 779 21.89 3.52 4.09
N ASN A 780 22.55 3.55 5.25
CA ASN A 780 22.09 2.93 6.49
C ASN A 780 21.76 3.98 7.59
N THR A 781 21.23 5.14 7.20
CA THR A 781 21.00 6.29 8.11
C THR A 781 19.71 7.05 7.77
N PRO A 782 19.20 7.92 8.66
CA PRO A 782 18.07 8.82 8.38
C PRO A 782 18.23 9.79 7.19
N THR A 783 19.37 9.82 6.50
CA THR A 783 19.64 10.77 5.42
C THR A 783 20.46 10.11 4.31
N LEU A 784 19.80 9.81 3.20
CA LEU A 784 20.44 9.38 1.96
C LEU A 784 20.89 10.59 1.16
N ILE A 785 22.16 10.59 0.74
CA ILE A 785 22.75 11.58 -0.15
C ILE A 785 23.07 10.88 -1.48
N VAL A 786 22.46 11.34 -2.56
CA VAL A 786 22.65 10.82 -3.93
C VAL A 786 23.49 11.81 -4.74
N ASN A 787 24.71 11.38 -5.11
CA ASN A 787 25.66 12.15 -5.92
C ASN A 787 25.48 11.77 -7.40
N ILE A 788 25.02 12.71 -8.22
CA ILE A 788 24.56 12.44 -9.58
C ILE A 788 25.59 13.00 -10.58
N PRO A 789 26.33 12.16 -11.33
CA PRO A 789 27.35 12.61 -12.28
C PRO A 789 26.76 12.95 -13.66
N ASP A 790 25.64 12.33 -14.03
CA ASP A 790 24.97 12.45 -15.32
C ASP A 790 23.47 12.07 -15.22
N PRO A 791 22.64 12.36 -16.24
CA PRO A 791 21.18 12.14 -16.20
C PRO A 791 20.68 10.69 -16.25
N SER A 792 21.51 9.68 -15.97
CA SER A 792 21.06 8.28 -15.89
C SER A 792 20.16 7.96 -14.68
N PHE A 793 20.09 8.86 -13.71
CA PHE A 793 19.27 8.74 -12.49
C PHE A 793 17.87 9.38 -12.60
N ASP A 794 17.51 9.91 -13.77
CA ASP A 794 16.19 10.52 -14.00
C ASP A 794 15.05 9.51 -13.87
N GLN A 795 13.99 9.88 -13.16
CA GLN A 795 12.82 9.07 -12.80
C GLN A 795 13.08 7.89 -11.83
N ALA A 796 14.25 7.82 -11.17
CA ALA A 796 14.50 6.84 -10.12
C ALA A 796 13.68 7.15 -8.86
N LYS A 797 13.06 6.14 -8.24
CA LYS A 797 12.39 6.26 -6.93
C LYS A 797 13.30 5.79 -5.81
N PHE A 798 13.15 6.38 -4.62
CA PHE A 798 13.83 5.99 -3.39
C PHE A 798 12.84 5.81 -2.24
N ARG A 799 13.07 4.82 -1.37
CA ARG A 799 12.39 4.66 -0.07
C ARG A 799 13.39 4.21 1.00
N CYS A 800 13.04 4.40 2.27
CA CYS A 800 13.81 3.94 3.42
C CYS A 800 13.04 2.87 4.17
N LEU A 801 13.69 1.79 4.61
CA LEU A 801 13.15 0.88 5.60
C LEU A 801 13.74 1.26 6.97
N ALA A 802 12.90 1.65 7.93
CA ALA A 802 13.29 1.92 9.31
C ALA A 802 13.08 0.66 10.15
N ARG A 803 14.01 0.37 11.09
CA ARG A 803 13.97 -0.85 11.90
C ARG A 803 13.53 -0.60 13.33
N TYR A 804 12.35 -1.04 13.74
CA TYR A 804 11.86 -0.94 15.11
C TYR A 804 11.42 -2.32 15.65
N LYS A 805 11.63 -2.57 16.95
CA LYS A 805 11.50 -3.88 17.64
C LYS A 805 11.97 -5.14 16.87
N GLY A 806 12.98 -4.97 16.00
CA GLY A 806 13.63 -6.04 15.22
C GLY A 806 13.34 -6.01 13.72
N LEU A 807 12.34 -5.24 13.28
CA LEU A 807 11.55 -5.46 12.06
C LEU A 807 11.55 -4.23 11.16
N GLU A 808 11.27 -4.35 9.86
CA GLU A 808 11.58 -3.31 8.87
C GLU A 808 10.35 -2.70 8.19
N PHE A 809 10.11 -1.40 8.41
CA PHE A 809 8.89 -0.71 7.97
C PHE A 809 9.21 0.36 6.91
N PRO A 810 8.44 0.50 5.83
CA PRO A 810 8.76 1.36 4.71
C PRO A 810 8.29 2.79 4.92
N SER A 811 9.17 3.73 4.59
CA SER A 811 8.79 5.11 4.30
C SER A 811 7.97 5.19 3.02
N THR A 812 7.31 6.32 2.77
CA THR A 812 6.80 6.63 1.44
C THR A 812 7.93 6.62 0.40
N GLU A 813 7.56 6.50 -0.87
CA GLU A 813 8.48 6.71 -1.98
C GLU A 813 8.79 8.21 -2.18
N ALA A 814 9.92 8.52 -2.81
CA ALA A 814 10.23 9.84 -3.36
C ALA A 814 10.94 9.73 -4.71
N LEU A 815 10.59 10.62 -5.65
CA LEU A 815 11.08 10.66 -7.03
C LEU A 815 12.34 11.53 -7.17
N LEU A 816 13.22 11.15 -8.10
CA LEU A 816 14.37 11.95 -8.53
C LEU A 816 14.23 12.39 -10.00
N GLU A 817 14.14 13.70 -10.24
CA GLU A 817 14.15 14.29 -11.58
C GLU A 817 15.53 14.90 -11.91
N VAL A 818 16.07 14.64 -13.12
CA VAL A 818 17.40 15.13 -13.52
C VAL A 818 17.38 15.87 -14.86
N ASP A 819 17.19 17.20 -14.79
CA ASP A 819 17.19 18.11 -15.93
C ASP A 819 18.51 18.08 -16.72
N ARG A 820 18.43 18.29 -18.04
CA ARG A 820 19.61 18.34 -18.93
C ARG A 820 20.03 19.77 -19.25
N LEU A 821 21.32 20.06 -19.11
CA LEU A 821 21.91 21.37 -19.40
C LEU A 821 22.21 21.50 -20.90
N ILE A 822 21.26 22.12 -21.61
CA ILE A 822 21.45 22.52 -23.00
C ILE A 822 22.35 23.75 -23.06
N VAL A 823 23.52 23.63 -23.67
CA VAL A 823 24.45 24.76 -23.86
C VAL A 823 23.90 25.73 -24.91
N ALA A 824 23.78 27.01 -24.56
CA ALA A 824 23.38 28.05 -25.49
C ALA A 824 24.53 28.48 -26.43
N ASN A 825 24.17 28.88 -27.64
CA ASN A 825 25.06 29.50 -28.62
C ASN A 825 24.29 30.57 -29.40
N ALA A 826 24.77 31.81 -29.39
CA ALA A 826 24.12 32.98 -30.00
C ALA A 826 24.61 33.28 -31.42
N GLY A 827 25.71 32.67 -31.85
CA GLY A 827 26.40 32.93 -33.11
C GLY A 827 27.54 33.95 -32.99
N GLU A 828 28.33 34.07 -34.08
CA GLU A 828 29.52 34.94 -34.15
C GLU A 828 29.15 36.44 -34.22
N ASP A 829 29.94 37.31 -33.59
CA ASP A 829 29.82 38.77 -33.65
C ASP A 829 29.77 39.32 -35.09
N GLN A 830 28.91 40.32 -35.34
CA GLN A 830 28.68 40.88 -36.68
C GLN A 830 28.88 42.40 -36.73
N GLN A 831 29.27 42.90 -37.92
CA GLN A 831 29.38 44.33 -38.20
C GLN A 831 28.52 44.69 -39.41
N ILE A 832 27.63 45.67 -39.25
CA ILE A 832 26.59 46.02 -40.24
C ILE A 832 26.47 47.54 -40.44
N CYS A 833 25.77 47.94 -41.50
CA CYS A 833 25.53 49.34 -41.88
C CYS A 833 24.06 49.74 -41.86
N ASN A 834 23.17 48.85 -41.44
CA ASN A 834 21.73 49.07 -41.30
C ASN A 834 21.35 48.93 -39.81
N ASP A 835 20.16 49.40 -39.44
CA ASP A 835 19.57 49.27 -38.12
C ASP A 835 18.88 47.91 -37.87
N TYR A 836 19.11 46.91 -38.73
CA TYR A 836 18.52 45.57 -38.61
C TYR A 836 19.43 44.44 -39.13
N ILE A 837 19.26 43.25 -38.57
CA ILE A 837 19.89 41.98 -39.02
C ILE A 837 18.97 40.78 -38.67
N TYR A 838 19.27 39.59 -39.18
CA TYR A 838 18.77 38.34 -38.61
C TYR A 838 19.82 37.74 -37.68
N VAL A 839 19.41 37.30 -36.50
CA VAL A 839 20.22 36.56 -35.52
C VAL A 839 19.81 35.09 -35.51
N ASN A 840 20.69 34.19 -35.08
CA ASN A 840 20.49 32.74 -35.21
C ASN A 840 21.10 31.97 -34.04
N GLY A 841 20.34 31.80 -32.97
CA GLY A 841 20.69 30.95 -31.82
C GLY A 841 20.52 29.46 -32.15
N ASN A 842 21.11 28.59 -31.34
CA ASN A 842 20.89 27.15 -31.45
C ASN A 842 19.47 26.74 -31.02
N TRP A 843 18.91 25.73 -31.68
CA TRP A 843 17.63 25.13 -31.28
C TRP A 843 17.82 24.31 -29.98
N PRO A 844 16.97 24.48 -28.95
CA PRO A 844 17.25 23.95 -27.62
C PRO A 844 17.10 22.42 -27.48
N GLN A 845 16.33 21.77 -28.38
CA GLN A 845 15.95 20.34 -28.32
C GLN A 845 15.03 19.99 -27.14
N GLU A 846 15.46 20.27 -25.92
CA GLU A 846 14.68 20.17 -24.67
C GLU A 846 14.56 21.57 -24.04
N GLY A 847 13.51 21.83 -23.27
CA GLY A 847 13.27 23.15 -22.68
C GLY A 847 12.87 24.23 -23.69
N SER A 848 13.21 25.50 -23.39
CA SER A 848 12.82 26.68 -24.17
C SER A 848 13.96 27.69 -24.30
N GLY A 849 13.95 28.52 -25.36
CA GLY A 849 14.97 29.53 -25.63
C GLY A 849 14.41 30.95 -25.73
N HIS A 850 15.21 31.95 -25.36
CA HIS A 850 14.82 33.35 -25.37
C HIS A 850 15.97 34.32 -25.73
N TRP A 851 15.67 35.30 -26.57
CA TRP A 851 16.52 36.43 -26.94
C TRP A 851 16.21 37.66 -26.08
N SER A 852 17.23 38.25 -25.43
CA SER A 852 17.10 39.54 -24.74
C SER A 852 18.25 40.51 -25.04
N VAL A 853 18.13 41.75 -24.55
CA VAL A 853 19.04 42.87 -24.86
C VAL A 853 19.78 43.31 -23.60
N ILE A 854 21.10 43.23 -23.63
CA ILE A 854 21.98 43.65 -22.52
C ILE A 854 22.41 45.12 -22.68
N GLN A 855 22.70 45.56 -23.91
CA GLN A 855 23.25 46.90 -24.17
C GLN A 855 22.90 47.38 -25.59
N GLY A 856 22.72 48.69 -25.77
CA GLY A 856 22.38 49.30 -27.07
C GLY A 856 20.87 49.42 -27.29
N GLY A 857 20.44 49.29 -28.55
CA GLY A 857 19.04 49.15 -28.92
C GLY A 857 18.82 47.87 -29.72
N ALA A 858 17.66 47.24 -29.54
CA ALA A 858 17.22 46.09 -30.32
C ALA A 858 15.73 45.84 -30.07
N ASN A 859 15.00 45.47 -31.12
CA ASN A 859 13.63 44.99 -31.04
C ASN A 859 13.49 43.71 -31.88
N PHE A 860 13.29 42.57 -31.23
CA PHE A 860 13.10 41.27 -31.87
C PHE A 860 11.67 41.15 -32.42
N ILE A 861 11.51 40.57 -33.62
CA ILE A 861 10.18 40.25 -34.18
C ILE A 861 9.50 39.11 -33.41
N ASP A 862 10.28 38.12 -32.99
CA ASP A 862 9.92 37.07 -32.05
C ASP A 862 11.17 36.74 -31.22
N PRO A 863 11.20 36.98 -29.90
CA PRO A 863 12.35 36.67 -29.08
C PRO A 863 12.45 35.19 -28.69
N THR A 864 11.41 34.37 -28.89
CA THR A 864 11.45 32.92 -28.61
C THR A 864 11.92 32.08 -29.79
N ALA A 865 11.86 32.63 -31.01
CA ALA A 865 12.41 32.00 -32.20
C ALA A 865 13.95 32.10 -32.23
N PRO A 866 14.71 30.99 -32.29
CA PRO A 866 16.19 31.04 -32.31
C PRO A 866 16.71 31.80 -33.54
N PHE A 867 16.11 31.56 -34.71
CA PHE A 867 16.29 32.38 -35.92
C PHE A 867 15.22 33.48 -35.96
N THR A 868 15.63 34.72 -35.73
CA THR A 868 14.69 35.87 -35.67
C THR A 868 15.30 37.13 -36.27
N ARG A 869 14.45 38.09 -36.65
CA ARG A 869 14.90 39.41 -37.13
C ARG A 869 14.90 40.38 -35.95
N VAL A 870 15.97 41.16 -35.85
CA VAL A 870 16.09 42.26 -34.90
C VAL A 870 16.18 43.59 -35.67
N GLU A 871 15.45 44.60 -35.19
CA GLU A 871 15.40 45.96 -35.74
C GLU A 871 15.78 47.01 -34.69
N GLN A 872 15.87 48.28 -35.10
CA GLN A 872 16.13 49.45 -34.25
C GLN A 872 17.46 49.37 -33.48
N LEU A 873 18.46 48.74 -34.11
CA LEU A 873 19.84 48.69 -33.62
C LEU A 873 20.46 50.10 -33.60
N GLN A 874 21.15 50.46 -32.51
CA GLN A 874 21.79 51.77 -32.35
C GLN A 874 23.18 51.79 -32.99
N SER A 875 23.66 52.96 -33.44
CA SER A 875 25.06 53.13 -33.89
C SER A 875 26.03 52.82 -32.74
N GLY A 876 27.08 52.05 -33.04
CA GLY A 876 27.94 51.40 -32.03
C GLY A 876 27.52 49.96 -31.72
N ASP A 877 27.97 49.45 -30.58
CA ASP A 877 27.81 48.05 -30.18
C ASP A 877 26.45 47.80 -29.50
N ASN A 878 25.67 46.88 -30.06
CA ASN A 878 24.45 46.35 -29.46
C ASN A 878 24.74 44.92 -28.99
N LYS A 879 24.48 44.62 -27.72
CA LYS A 879 24.74 43.30 -27.11
C LYS A 879 23.43 42.58 -26.85
N LEU A 880 23.30 41.44 -27.48
CA LEU A 880 22.17 40.53 -27.40
C LEU A 880 22.61 39.27 -26.65
N VAL A 881 21.67 38.56 -26.04
CA VAL A 881 21.95 37.29 -25.38
C VAL A 881 20.88 36.27 -25.77
N TRP A 882 21.32 35.06 -26.10
CA TRP A 882 20.47 33.89 -26.29
C TRP A 882 20.59 33.03 -25.04
N GLU A 883 19.47 32.81 -24.37
CA GLU A 883 19.36 32.02 -23.14
C GLU A 883 18.49 30.78 -23.42
N ILE A 884 18.87 29.62 -22.88
CA ILE A 884 18.10 28.38 -22.93
C ILE A 884 17.86 27.90 -21.50
N VAL A 885 16.62 27.52 -21.20
CA VAL A 885 16.19 27.00 -19.89
C VAL A 885 15.44 25.68 -20.07
N ASN A 886 15.87 24.65 -19.35
CA ASN A 886 15.29 23.31 -19.30
C ASN A 886 15.16 22.91 -17.82
N GLY A 887 13.94 22.99 -17.28
CA GLY A 887 13.69 22.88 -15.84
C GLY A 887 14.59 23.82 -15.00
N LEU A 888 15.39 23.24 -14.11
CA LEU A 888 16.38 23.91 -13.27
C LEU A 888 17.68 24.26 -14.00
N CYS A 889 17.93 23.71 -15.19
CA CYS A 889 19.11 24.04 -15.98
C CYS A 889 18.93 25.31 -16.81
N SER A 890 19.94 26.19 -16.80
CA SER A 890 19.99 27.39 -17.65
C SER A 890 21.39 27.61 -18.24
N SER A 891 21.46 28.05 -19.49
CA SER A 891 22.68 28.41 -20.21
C SER A 891 22.45 29.67 -21.04
N SER A 892 23.48 30.52 -21.21
CA SER A 892 23.37 31.73 -22.02
C SER A 892 24.67 32.06 -22.77
N ASP A 893 24.54 32.62 -23.96
CA ASP A 893 25.64 33.08 -24.81
C ASP A 893 25.37 34.47 -25.40
N GLN A 894 26.42 35.25 -25.66
CA GLN A 894 26.31 36.67 -26.04
C GLN A 894 26.72 36.91 -27.49
N LEU A 895 25.96 37.77 -28.17
CA LEU A 895 26.18 38.19 -29.56
C LEU A 895 26.29 39.72 -29.62
N ILE A 896 27.40 40.23 -30.17
CA ILE A 896 27.63 41.66 -30.38
C ILE A 896 27.37 42.02 -31.86
N ILE A 897 26.47 42.98 -32.06
CA ILE A 897 26.15 43.57 -33.36
C ILE A 897 26.59 45.04 -33.37
N THR A 898 27.72 45.33 -34.01
CA THR A 898 28.20 46.71 -34.20
C THR A 898 27.54 47.32 -35.44
N VAL A 899 26.73 48.35 -35.26
CA VAL A 899 26.24 49.20 -36.37
C VAL A 899 27.26 50.30 -36.64
N LEU A 900 27.72 50.39 -37.88
CA LEU A 900 28.77 51.31 -38.33
C LEU A 900 28.17 52.54 -39.03
N ASP A 901 28.67 53.72 -38.69
CA ASP A 901 28.30 54.97 -39.35
C ASP A 901 28.68 54.96 -40.85
N SER A 902 27.76 55.47 -41.68
CA SER A 902 28.03 55.71 -43.10
C SER A 902 29.09 56.80 -43.30
N SER A 903 29.98 56.55 -44.25
CA SER A 903 31.07 57.43 -44.67
C SER A 903 30.54 58.76 -45.21
N ARG A 904 31.19 59.87 -44.87
CA ARG A 904 30.87 61.22 -45.37
C ARG A 904 32.13 62.07 -45.53
N ILE A 905 32.04 63.09 -46.37
CA ILE A 905 33.09 64.12 -46.52
C ILE A 905 32.73 65.31 -45.62
N GLU A 906 33.61 65.63 -44.68
CA GLU A 906 33.46 66.76 -43.76
C GLU A 906 33.97 68.05 -44.41
N SER A 907 35.08 67.97 -45.16
CA SER A 907 35.66 69.11 -45.88
C SER A 907 36.45 68.67 -47.12
N HIS A 908 36.61 69.57 -48.09
CA HIS A 908 37.58 69.42 -49.17
C HIS A 908 38.01 70.77 -49.75
N THR A 909 39.18 70.81 -50.41
CA THR A 909 39.64 71.98 -51.18
C THR A 909 38.60 72.41 -52.20
N GLN A 910 38.20 73.69 -52.21
CA GLN A 910 37.13 74.17 -53.09
C GLN A 910 37.61 74.60 -54.48
N ALA A 911 38.83 75.10 -54.60
CA ALA A 911 39.53 75.43 -55.84
C ALA A 911 41.04 75.58 -55.55
N VAL A 912 41.88 75.52 -56.58
CA VAL A 912 43.32 75.85 -56.46
C VAL A 912 43.73 76.79 -57.59
N GLU A 913 44.26 77.97 -57.23
CA GLU A 913 45.02 78.82 -58.14
C GLU A 913 46.51 78.68 -57.80
N ALA A 914 47.32 78.21 -58.75
CA ALA A 914 48.75 77.98 -58.54
C ALA A 914 49.59 78.66 -59.63
N ILE A 915 50.80 79.09 -59.25
CA ILE A 915 51.73 79.74 -60.19
C ILE A 915 52.50 78.67 -60.93
N MET A 916 52.70 78.83 -62.25
CA MET A 916 53.46 77.87 -63.05
C MET A 916 54.84 77.58 -62.45
N GLY A 917 55.16 76.30 -62.25
CA GLY A 917 56.39 75.83 -61.60
C GLY A 917 56.34 75.72 -60.07
N THR A 918 55.19 76.02 -59.43
CA THR A 918 54.99 75.78 -57.98
C THR A 918 54.26 74.46 -57.72
N THR A 919 54.22 74.00 -56.47
CA THR A 919 53.45 72.80 -56.08
C THR A 919 52.02 73.17 -55.71
N ALA A 920 51.05 72.46 -56.26
CA ALA A 920 49.64 72.52 -55.87
C ALA A 920 49.28 71.36 -54.93
N THR A 921 48.30 71.57 -54.05
CA THR A 921 47.82 70.55 -53.11
C THR A 921 46.30 70.63 -52.99
N LEU A 922 45.65 69.47 -53.08
CA LEU A 922 44.22 69.29 -52.86
C LEU A 922 44.03 68.33 -51.67
N LEU A 923 43.08 68.63 -50.80
CA LEU A 923 42.82 67.93 -49.54
C LEU A 923 41.36 67.51 -49.44
N VAL A 924 41.12 66.38 -48.78
CA VAL A 924 39.80 65.85 -48.42
C VAL A 924 39.85 65.33 -46.99
N GLU A 925 38.93 65.81 -46.15
CA GLU A 925 38.69 65.29 -44.82
C GLU A 925 37.38 64.49 -44.86
N ALA A 926 37.45 63.19 -44.58
CA ALA A 926 36.31 62.29 -44.57
C ALA A 926 36.29 61.45 -43.29
N THR A 927 35.08 61.10 -42.85
CA THR A 927 34.83 60.21 -41.71
C THR A 927 34.07 58.98 -42.16
N GLY A 928 34.23 57.87 -41.43
CA GLY A 928 33.74 56.53 -41.79
C GLY A 928 34.82 55.46 -41.53
N LYS A 929 34.46 54.19 -41.70
CA LYS A 929 35.38 53.06 -41.47
C LYS A 929 36.08 52.62 -42.78
N ASP A 930 37.35 52.23 -42.66
CA ASP A 930 38.19 51.65 -43.72
C ASP A 930 38.26 52.48 -45.01
N LEU A 931 38.36 53.81 -44.86
CA LEU A 931 38.36 54.78 -45.96
C LEU A 931 39.54 54.61 -46.93
N GLN A 932 39.22 54.36 -48.20
CA GLN A 932 40.15 54.35 -49.33
C GLN A 932 39.83 55.52 -50.26
N TYR A 933 40.86 56.18 -50.77
CA TYR A 933 40.74 57.40 -51.58
C TYR A 933 41.21 57.11 -53.01
N GLU A 934 40.57 57.73 -54.00
CA GLU A 934 41.01 57.72 -55.40
C GLU A 934 40.74 59.07 -56.07
N TRP A 935 41.76 59.69 -56.63
CA TRP A 935 41.67 60.99 -57.28
C TRP A 935 41.49 60.88 -58.79
N TYR A 936 40.65 61.76 -59.34
CA TYR A 936 40.36 61.89 -60.77
C TYR A 936 40.67 63.30 -61.25
N LYS A 937 41.16 63.43 -62.48
CA LYS A 937 41.26 64.69 -63.25
C LYS A 937 40.43 64.57 -64.52
N ASP A 938 39.51 65.53 -64.72
CA ASP A 938 38.62 65.62 -65.88
C ASP A 938 37.86 64.31 -66.19
N GLY A 939 37.57 63.50 -65.15
CA GLY A 939 36.91 62.20 -65.22
C GLY A 939 37.83 60.98 -65.42
N ILE A 940 39.15 61.17 -65.46
CA ILE A 940 40.15 60.09 -65.60
C ILE A 940 40.86 59.90 -64.26
N ALA A 941 40.97 58.65 -63.79
CA ALA A 941 41.69 58.32 -62.55
C ALA A 941 43.18 58.69 -62.65
N LEU A 942 43.74 59.17 -61.54
CA LEU A 942 45.15 59.51 -61.39
C LEU A 942 45.92 58.37 -60.75
N GLU A 943 47.19 58.28 -61.10
CA GLU A 943 48.20 57.45 -60.45
C GLU A 943 49.38 58.34 -60.06
N ASP A 944 50.18 57.88 -59.09
CA ASP A 944 51.37 58.61 -58.65
C ASP A 944 52.53 58.45 -59.64
N ASP A 945 53.20 59.57 -59.95
CA ASP A 945 54.36 59.65 -60.83
C ASP A 945 55.45 60.58 -60.24
N GLU A 946 56.43 61.02 -61.02
CA GLU A 946 57.52 61.89 -60.56
C GLU A 946 57.05 63.30 -60.12
N ARG A 947 55.79 63.68 -60.39
CA ARG A 947 55.19 64.99 -60.05
C ARG A 947 53.90 64.86 -59.23
N ILE A 948 53.05 63.89 -59.55
CA ILE A 948 51.79 63.60 -58.87
C ILE A 948 52.06 62.61 -57.73
N GLN A 949 51.62 62.95 -56.52
CA GLN A 949 51.84 62.17 -55.31
C GLN A 949 50.58 62.18 -54.43
N GLY A 950 50.18 61.02 -53.91
CA GLY A 950 49.01 60.87 -53.05
C GLY A 950 47.68 60.66 -53.79
N ALA A 951 47.69 60.23 -55.06
CA ALA A 951 46.51 59.95 -55.88
C ALA A 951 45.57 58.88 -55.31
N LYS A 952 46.05 58.05 -54.37
CA LYS A 952 45.23 57.12 -53.57
C LYS A 952 45.17 57.48 -52.07
N SER A 953 45.20 58.78 -51.75
CA SER A 953 45.22 59.29 -50.37
C SER A 953 44.32 60.51 -50.16
N ALA A 954 44.11 60.93 -48.91
CA ALA A 954 43.39 62.15 -48.54
C ALA A 954 44.02 63.46 -49.06
N GLN A 955 45.28 63.44 -49.51
CA GLN A 955 45.99 64.61 -50.05
C GLN A 955 46.61 64.32 -51.42
N LEU A 956 46.09 64.94 -52.48
CA LEU A 956 46.74 64.95 -53.78
C LEU A 956 47.73 66.13 -53.85
N THR A 957 48.96 65.86 -54.27
CA THR A 957 50.02 66.86 -54.44
C THR A 957 50.56 66.81 -55.87
N ILE A 958 50.68 67.97 -56.52
CA ILE A 958 51.13 68.09 -57.92
C ILE A 958 52.29 69.08 -57.98
N SER A 959 53.50 68.57 -58.20
CA SER A 959 54.73 69.37 -58.22
C SER A 959 55.01 69.99 -59.60
N GLU A 960 55.71 71.14 -59.60
CA GLU A 960 56.08 71.90 -60.81
C GLU A 960 54.90 72.20 -61.76
N ILE A 961 53.76 72.65 -61.23
CA ILE A 961 52.49 72.70 -61.98
C ILE A 961 52.58 73.49 -63.30
N SER A 962 51.93 72.97 -64.33
CA SER A 962 51.99 73.39 -65.73
C SER A 962 50.59 73.59 -66.32
N ASN A 963 50.49 74.20 -67.50
CA ASN A 963 49.18 74.41 -68.16
C ASN A 963 48.42 73.11 -68.49
N ASN A 964 49.07 71.94 -68.48
CA ASN A 964 48.40 70.65 -68.70
C ASN A 964 47.68 70.14 -67.45
N ASP A 965 48.08 70.61 -66.27
CA ASP A 965 47.50 70.26 -64.97
C ASP A 965 46.25 71.10 -64.66
N GLN A 966 45.98 72.16 -65.44
CA GLN A 966 44.70 72.86 -65.38
C GLN A 966 43.55 71.90 -65.74
N GLY A 967 42.49 71.91 -64.94
CA GLY A 967 41.36 70.97 -65.11
C GLY A 967 40.47 70.88 -63.87
N TYR A 968 39.57 69.90 -63.89
CA TYR A 968 38.58 69.65 -62.87
C TYR A 968 38.90 68.36 -62.11
N TYR A 969 39.24 68.49 -60.82
CA TYR A 969 39.63 67.36 -59.98
C TYR A 969 38.48 66.89 -59.09
N GLN A 970 38.42 65.59 -58.78
CA GLN A 970 37.46 65.03 -57.83
C GLN A 970 38.13 63.90 -57.06
N CYS A 971 37.84 63.76 -55.77
CA CYS A 971 38.22 62.57 -55.01
C CYS A 971 36.99 61.70 -54.75
N TRP A 972 37.13 60.40 -54.95
CA TRP A 972 36.18 59.38 -54.51
C TRP A 972 36.73 58.76 -53.22
N VAL A 973 35.88 58.62 -52.21
CA VAL A 973 36.22 58.01 -50.91
C VAL A 973 35.29 56.82 -50.71
N ASN A 974 35.85 55.61 -50.85
CA ASN A 974 35.17 54.36 -50.58
C ASN A 974 35.36 54.01 -49.10
N GLY A 975 34.29 53.86 -48.33
CA GLY A 975 34.34 53.33 -46.96
C GLY A 975 33.43 52.12 -46.80
N PHE A 976 33.54 51.43 -45.67
CA PHE A 976 32.94 50.11 -45.42
C PHE A 976 31.44 50.02 -45.79
N CYS A 977 30.66 51.07 -45.50
CA CYS A 977 29.22 51.09 -45.74
C CYS A 977 28.79 51.70 -47.09
N ASN A 978 29.61 52.56 -47.70
CA ASN A 978 29.24 53.38 -48.85
C ASN A 978 30.44 54.15 -49.45
N THR A 979 30.31 54.51 -50.73
CA THR A 979 31.17 55.49 -51.40
C THR A 979 30.58 56.90 -51.32
N VAL A 980 31.43 57.90 -51.11
CA VAL A 980 31.12 59.33 -51.24
C VAL A 980 32.16 60.02 -52.12
N PHE A 981 31.83 61.18 -52.69
CA PHE A 981 32.70 61.90 -53.63
C PHE A 981 32.66 63.41 -53.37
N THR A 982 33.79 64.09 -53.60
CA THR A 982 33.87 65.55 -53.42
C THR A 982 32.99 66.28 -54.43
N ALA A 983 32.66 67.55 -54.16
CA ALA A 983 32.33 68.44 -55.27
C ALA A 983 33.56 68.63 -56.17
N VAL A 984 33.34 69.07 -57.41
CA VAL A 984 34.40 69.18 -58.41
C VAL A 984 35.29 70.40 -58.13
N ILE A 985 36.60 70.19 -58.06
CA ILE A 985 37.63 71.13 -57.62
C ILE A 985 38.37 71.67 -58.85
N PRO A 986 38.11 72.91 -59.31
CA PRO A 986 38.87 73.51 -60.41
C PRO A 986 40.29 73.87 -59.97
N VAL A 987 41.27 73.47 -60.78
CA VAL A 987 42.68 73.85 -60.66
C VAL A 987 43.06 74.75 -61.84
N SER A 988 43.60 75.93 -61.57
CA SER A 988 43.97 76.95 -62.56
C SER A 988 45.43 77.40 -62.40
N VAL A 989 46.12 77.64 -63.52
CA VAL A 989 47.57 77.89 -63.55
C VAL A 989 47.88 79.29 -64.09
N ILE A 990 48.71 80.05 -63.36
CA ILE A 990 48.93 81.49 -63.59
C ILE A 990 50.39 81.77 -63.99
N THR A 991 50.57 82.57 -65.06
CA THR A 991 51.88 82.84 -65.68
C THR A 991 52.35 84.30 -65.49
N SER A 992 52.93 84.58 -64.32
CA SER A 992 53.59 85.86 -63.94
C SER A 992 52.67 87.10 -63.80
N THR A 993 53.23 88.20 -63.28
CA THR A 993 52.51 89.24 -62.53
C THR A 993 51.91 90.38 -63.35
N GLY A 994 50.64 90.73 -63.06
CA GLY A 994 50.06 92.03 -63.39
C GLY A 994 48.72 92.26 -62.68
N GLU A 995 48.63 93.29 -61.83
CA GLU A 995 47.34 93.82 -61.35
C GLU A 995 46.57 94.43 -62.54
N PRO A 996 45.22 94.43 -62.51
CA PRO A 996 44.56 95.74 -62.45
C PRO A 996 43.16 95.82 -61.77
N ASP A 997 42.79 97.07 -61.47
CA ASP A 997 41.42 97.63 -61.49
C ASP A 997 40.36 97.25 -60.42
N ASN A 998 40.51 97.80 -59.20
CA ASN A 998 39.45 97.84 -58.18
C ASN A 998 38.56 99.11 -58.27
N SER A 999 38.02 99.40 -59.47
CA SER A 999 37.16 100.57 -59.71
C SER A 999 35.65 100.30 -59.67
N SER A 1000 35.21 99.05 -59.52
CA SER A 1000 33.79 98.66 -59.53
C SER A 1000 33.21 98.45 -58.11
N ILE A 1001 31.87 98.49 -58.00
CA ILE A 1001 31.15 98.06 -56.79
C ILE A 1001 30.66 96.63 -57.01
N LYS A 1002 31.07 95.70 -56.13
CA LYS A 1002 30.62 94.30 -56.14
C LYS A 1002 29.86 94.00 -54.85
N VAL A 1003 28.71 93.33 -54.96
CA VAL A 1003 27.82 93.00 -53.84
C VAL A 1003 27.68 91.49 -53.76
N PHE A 1004 27.91 90.92 -52.58
CA PHE A 1004 27.93 89.49 -52.31
C PHE A 1004 26.93 89.16 -51.19
N PRO A 1005 25.97 88.24 -51.41
CA PRO A 1005 25.07 87.81 -50.35
C PRO A 1005 25.79 86.88 -49.36
N ASN A 1006 25.48 87.04 -48.07
CA ASN A 1006 25.87 86.16 -46.99
C ASN A 1006 24.58 85.62 -46.31
N PRO A 1007 24.03 84.49 -46.77
CA PRO A 1007 22.74 83.98 -46.28
C PRO A 1007 22.76 83.63 -44.78
N VAL A 1008 23.86 83.06 -44.28
CA VAL A 1008 23.99 82.58 -42.90
C VAL A 1008 23.81 83.71 -41.88
N LEU A 1009 24.36 84.90 -42.18
CA LEU A 1009 24.20 86.08 -41.34
C LEU A 1009 23.02 86.98 -41.76
N ASN A 1010 22.26 86.62 -42.79
CA ASN A 1010 21.23 87.45 -43.43
C ASN A 1010 21.76 88.83 -43.89
N GLN A 1011 22.99 88.94 -44.40
CA GLN A 1011 23.58 90.22 -44.81
C GLN A 1011 24.02 90.26 -46.27
N LEU A 1012 24.24 91.48 -46.79
CA LEU A 1012 24.91 91.75 -48.04
C LEU A 1012 26.27 92.39 -47.75
N HIS A 1013 27.36 91.75 -48.15
CA HIS A 1013 28.70 92.35 -48.09
C HIS A 1013 29.00 93.10 -49.38
N ILE A 1014 29.66 94.25 -49.26
CA ILE A 1014 29.93 95.16 -50.38
C ILE A 1014 31.45 95.37 -50.46
N ASN A 1015 32.06 94.94 -51.56
CA ASN A 1015 33.48 95.11 -51.83
C ASN A 1015 33.67 96.13 -52.95
N THR A 1016 34.40 97.20 -52.65
CA THR A 1016 34.71 98.27 -53.61
C THR A 1016 35.87 99.14 -53.12
N GLY A 1017 36.57 99.78 -54.07
CA GLY A 1017 37.51 100.88 -53.80
C GLY A 1017 36.87 102.27 -53.77
N GLN A 1018 35.53 102.38 -53.74
CA GLN A 1018 34.81 103.67 -53.74
C GLN A 1018 33.96 103.86 -52.47
N ASP A 1019 33.83 105.10 -52.00
CA ASP A 1019 32.99 105.38 -50.82
C ASP A 1019 31.50 105.26 -51.14
N ILE A 1020 30.76 104.63 -50.22
CA ILE A 1020 29.31 104.40 -50.32
C ILE A 1020 28.63 104.97 -49.07
N ASN A 1021 28.15 106.21 -49.16
CA ASN A 1021 27.62 106.95 -48.01
C ASN A 1021 26.10 106.76 -47.82
N GLN A 1022 25.40 106.16 -48.80
CA GLN A 1022 23.97 105.86 -48.70
C GLN A 1022 23.59 104.56 -49.41
N ALA A 1023 22.65 103.81 -48.83
CA ALA A 1023 22.02 102.63 -49.39
C ALA A 1023 20.48 102.73 -49.28
N ASN A 1024 19.75 102.18 -50.25
CA ASN A 1024 18.28 102.08 -50.23
C ASN A 1024 17.86 100.65 -50.60
N ILE A 1025 16.91 100.06 -49.87
CA ILE A 1025 16.26 98.80 -50.23
C ILE A 1025 14.83 99.08 -50.70
N PHE A 1026 14.41 98.48 -51.80
CA PHE A 1026 13.07 98.57 -52.38
C PHE A 1026 12.47 97.17 -52.56
N ASN A 1027 11.16 97.03 -52.39
CA ASN A 1027 10.44 95.78 -52.69
C ASN A 1027 10.26 95.56 -54.21
N ALA A 1028 9.75 94.39 -54.60
CA ALA A 1028 9.49 94.04 -55.99
C ALA A 1028 8.54 95.00 -56.74
N THR A 1029 7.71 95.77 -56.02
CA THR A 1029 6.82 96.82 -56.58
C THR A 1029 7.48 98.21 -56.66
N GLY A 1030 8.74 98.36 -56.23
CA GLY A 1030 9.50 99.61 -56.33
C GLY A 1030 9.30 100.60 -55.18
N GLU A 1031 8.59 100.21 -54.12
CA GLU A 1031 8.43 101.00 -52.90
C GLU A 1031 9.66 100.86 -52.01
N LYS A 1032 10.15 101.97 -51.45
CA LYS A 1032 11.37 101.99 -50.63
C LYS A 1032 11.06 101.53 -49.20
N LEU A 1033 11.63 100.39 -48.81
CA LEU A 1033 11.47 99.82 -47.48
C LEU A 1033 12.43 100.41 -46.45
N ILE A 1034 13.70 100.62 -46.81
CA ILE A 1034 14.74 101.17 -45.93
C ILE A 1034 15.63 102.16 -46.70
N ALA A 1035 16.07 103.22 -46.01
CA ALA A 1035 17.17 104.08 -46.41
C ALA A 1035 18.21 104.14 -45.27
N VAL A 1036 19.47 103.80 -45.56
CA VAL A 1036 20.61 103.92 -44.64
C VAL A 1036 21.54 105.00 -45.15
N SER A 1037 21.90 105.97 -44.31
CA SER A 1037 22.86 107.04 -44.64
C SER A 1037 23.89 107.19 -43.52
N THR A 1038 25.17 107.20 -43.87
CA THR A 1038 26.29 107.25 -42.91
C THR A 1038 27.44 108.08 -43.46
N LYS A 1039 28.29 108.61 -42.57
CA LYS A 1039 29.52 109.31 -42.95
C LYS A 1039 30.59 108.32 -43.41
N ASP A 1040 30.68 107.18 -42.74
CA ASP A 1040 31.57 106.08 -43.07
C ASP A 1040 30.95 105.16 -44.12
N THR A 1041 31.79 104.56 -44.97
CA THR A 1041 31.36 103.76 -46.11
C THR A 1041 30.68 102.44 -45.71
N ILE A 1042 29.49 102.21 -46.26
CA ILE A 1042 28.66 101.03 -46.03
C ILE A 1042 29.34 99.81 -46.67
N LYS A 1043 29.94 98.95 -45.83
CA LYS A 1043 30.58 97.68 -46.24
C LYS A 1043 29.67 96.46 -46.09
N ALA A 1044 28.60 96.57 -45.29
CA ALA A 1044 27.59 95.53 -45.12
C ALA A 1044 26.19 96.13 -44.95
N LEU A 1045 25.15 95.37 -45.32
CA LEU A 1045 23.75 95.75 -45.18
C LEU A 1045 22.94 94.55 -44.63
N ASP A 1046 22.25 94.73 -43.50
CA ASP A 1046 21.48 93.68 -42.83
C ASP A 1046 20.07 93.52 -43.44
N LEU A 1047 19.68 92.27 -43.69
CA LEU A 1047 18.39 91.85 -44.25
C LEU A 1047 17.59 90.93 -43.31
N THR A 1048 17.99 90.77 -42.05
CA THR A 1048 17.39 89.79 -41.11
C THR A 1048 15.88 89.95 -40.99
N GLY A 1049 15.37 91.18 -40.87
CA GLY A 1049 13.94 91.48 -40.76
C GLY A 1049 13.12 91.43 -42.07
N PHE A 1050 13.73 91.09 -43.21
CA PHE A 1050 13.04 91.00 -44.51
C PHE A 1050 12.55 89.57 -44.79
N GLN A 1051 11.37 89.44 -45.40
CA GLN A 1051 10.82 88.15 -45.82
C GLN A 1051 11.49 87.63 -47.10
N THR A 1052 11.30 86.34 -47.41
CA THR A 1052 11.64 85.72 -48.70
C THR A 1052 11.02 86.50 -49.86
N GLY A 1053 11.81 86.84 -50.88
CA GLY A 1053 11.34 87.61 -52.04
C GLY A 1053 12.44 88.35 -52.80
N MET A 1054 12.06 88.98 -53.93
CA MET A 1054 12.94 89.85 -54.69
C MET A 1054 12.93 91.30 -54.16
N TYR A 1055 14.12 91.84 -54.01
CA TYR A 1055 14.38 93.22 -53.63
C TYR A 1055 15.31 93.89 -54.66
N LEU A 1056 15.19 95.20 -54.81
CA LEU A 1056 16.16 96.03 -55.52
C LEU A 1056 16.94 96.83 -54.46
N VAL A 1057 18.26 96.74 -54.48
CA VAL A 1057 19.13 97.47 -53.55
C VAL A 1057 19.98 98.47 -54.33
N GLY A 1058 19.85 99.74 -53.99
CA GLY A 1058 20.63 100.84 -54.55
C GLY A 1058 21.73 101.28 -53.59
N PHE A 1059 22.92 101.55 -54.12
CA PHE A 1059 24.05 102.14 -53.39
C PHE A 1059 24.50 103.44 -54.06
N LEU A 1060 24.70 104.50 -53.27
CA LEU A 1060 25.15 105.81 -53.75
C LEU A 1060 26.66 105.96 -53.56
N SER A 1061 27.38 106.14 -54.66
CA SER A 1061 28.81 106.48 -54.67
C SER A 1061 29.05 107.62 -55.64
N LYS A 1062 29.83 108.63 -55.24
CA LYS A 1062 30.18 109.82 -56.05
C LYS A 1062 28.96 110.42 -56.78
N ASP A 1063 27.88 110.61 -56.04
CA ASP A 1063 26.58 111.14 -56.49
C ASP A 1063 25.85 110.33 -57.58
N GLN A 1064 26.27 109.08 -57.86
CA GLN A 1064 25.56 108.14 -58.74
C GLN A 1064 25.03 106.90 -57.99
N TRP A 1065 23.81 106.48 -58.35
CA TRP A 1065 23.16 105.31 -57.77
C TRP A 1065 23.40 104.05 -58.62
N HIS A 1066 24.01 103.04 -58.02
CA HIS A 1066 24.22 101.71 -58.58
C HIS A 1066 23.21 100.73 -58.00
N TYR A 1067 22.39 100.10 -58.84
CA TYR A 1067 21.28 99.22 -58.41
C TYR A 1067 21.53 97.76 -58.73
N PHE A 1068 21.27 96.89 -57.76
CA PHE A 1068 21.44 95.44 -57.83
C PHE A 1068 20.10 94.76 -57.49
N ARG A 1069 19.75 93.71 -58.24
CA ARG A 1069 18.59 92.84 -57.92
C ARG A 1069 19.06 91.69 -57.05
N ILE A 1070 18.32 91.42 -55.98
CA ILE A 1070 18.69 90.44 -54.96
C ILE A 1070 17.46 89.63 -54.60
N LEU A 1071 17.59 88.30 -54.64
CA LEU A 1071 16.58 87.36 -54.16
C LEU A 1071 17.00 86.90 -52.77
N LYS A 1072 16.17 87.20 -51.75
CA LYS A 1072 16.26 86.50 -50.47
C LYS A 1072 15.42 85.24 -50.60
N LEU A 1073 16.05 84.08 -50.40
CA LEU A 1073 15.39 82.79 -50.23
C LEU A 1073 14.98 82.65 -48.76
#